data_AF-A0A2V8IWI1-F1
#
_entry.id   AF-A0A2V8IWI1-F1
#
_cell.length_a   1.000
_cell.length_b   1.000
_cell.length_c   1.000
_cell.angle_alpha   90.00
_cell.angle_beta   90.00
_cell.angle_gamma   90.00
#
_symmetry.space_group_name_H-M   'P 1'
#
loop_
_entity.id
_entity.type
_entity.pdbx_description
1 polymer ?
#
loop_
_entity_poly.entity_id
_entity_poly.type
_entity_poly.pdbx_seq_one_letter_code
_entity_poly.pdbx_strand_id
1 'polypeptide(L)'
;MEDCIVVELKAVATTVPLEERQLQSVHGMQPSGYDGAVPSIPRPKREVPIVLTASALLSFAPAYRAAALALPDLGFAVFFIVAQLRSGVGAAAPWFVLAAVLLGIAIRRLDLESWALFVPGGLTGRVDQAFGARAATAAASVVIVERILLAALACIVFGQYAASLLFALTGVGRLPPIGAAADLTSVFAIVLLGWLWLRARRGWLLSVARRTQHVWLAVGTLVGLAICAAISAGRAWTKTELALLHNASDLTTTGWWAIVVALATFGQASPAIGVGDSLPRIARELEPPRSVGLRRTAALTGVYGLAVTTLLSFLYVALVPVTADPRWIDAPLIALAQNLTAPLWLRALLALAVVAAAGLLLGQATRAALWGAESALARLAERDVLALIFRARDPKFGRYAAAIDTVAVAAAGAIVMSGASRAWLGSAYALSVVATFVLQISALLRLRRRPAGAPLRLPLNLRFAGREWAFGTWSVGILLALSGLAMLARHEAGAIGAAVAIAALAFVLATRAGRTVGSEPADLDASQLLPSTELSFGPLEPRPQTILVPVRNPNWLAHVDAALRTSRDHHVVIMMARIIGIDTDDEWTDETHPTASERLVFSRALALAERYGRSVRLMIMPARNVFDALVAAVQRLQASEIYVGESASISADAQAQLLGQAWERAPRSDLHVRLVIHHRSGRADVYHLGAHAPELNARDLDLIHSVWLDAVKALGRHVHHHDIVRAALTQMTEQLSGPDRDGALEAIRQVAKPADELAAALRTRDYARLRDMMRNRPPSDLGELLGALPLEDQAVVFRLLPRKDAAATFEYLPQDAREALLKTLSKEVVASILNEMAPDDRTMFLEELPAAATRELLSLLTPQERGIALTLLGYPERSVGRLMTPDYVAVHEEWTVQEVLDYIRRHGQDSETLNVIYVVDDHGGLVDDIRIRAVLLADPARHVSEIMDRRFVALKATDDQQTAVSVFRQYDRSALPVTDTAGMLIGIVTVDDILDVAETEATKDIQRIGGSEALDQPYMDISFGKMIQKRAGWLTALFVGEMLTATAMGFFEAEISRAVVLALFVPLIISSGGNSGSQASTLVIRALALGEVRLRDWWRVMRRELAAGLALGAILAAIGFMRISIWSAFSDVYGQHWMLVAITVAIALVGIVLWGTLVGSLLPFLLRRLGFDPAASSAPFVATLVDVTGLLIYFSVALIVLHGTLL
;
A
#
# COMPACT_ATOMS: atom_id res chain seq x y z
N MET A 1 33.50 16.65 44.73
CA MET A 1 34.55 17.57 45.20
C MET A 1 35.32 18.00 43.98
N GLU A 2 35.13 19.25 43.61
CA GLU A 2 35.84 19.97 42.56
C GLU A 2 37.34 20.06 42.89
N ASP A 3 38.21 19.83 41.91
CA ASP A 3 39.05 20.89 41.34
C ASP A 3 39.96 20.40 40.20
N CYS A 4 39.91 21.18 39.12
CA CYS A 4 40.89 21.50 38.09
C CYS A 4 42.03 20.52 37.72
N ILE A 5 42.16 20.22 36.41
CA ILE A 5 43.39 20.39 35.60
C ILE A 5 43.00 20.49 34.11
N VAL A 6 43.38 21.61 33.49
CA VAL A 6 43.33 21.96 32.06
C VAL A 6 44.77 22.19 31.60
N VAL A 7 45.19 21.55 30.50
CA VAL A 7 46.41 21.83 29.67
C VAL A 7 46.14 21.15 28.31
N GLU A 8 45.97 21.72 27.12
CA GLU A 8 46.54 22.86 26.36
C GLU A 8 48.00 22.69 25.91
N LEU A 9 48.26 22.49 24.60
CA LEU A 9 49.19 23.32 23.79
C LEU A 9 49.49 22.76 22.38
N LYS A 10 49.20 23.64 21.41
CA LYS A 10 49.99 24.11 20.25
C LYS A 10 50.46 23.18 19.12
N ALA A 11 49.97 23.58 17.95
CA ALA A 11 50.51 23.42 16.62
C ALA A 11 51.96 23.92 16.46
N VAL A 12 52.74 23.18 15.66
CA VAL A 12 53.80 23.70 14.78
C VAL A 12 53.79 22.88 13.49
N ALA A 13 53.93 23.61 12.38
CA ALA A 13 53.91 23.19 10.99
C ALA A 13 55.16 22.41 10.54
N THR A 14 55.01 21.66 9.44
CA THR A 14 56.06 21.50 8.42
C THR A 14 55.45 21.39 7.03
N THR A 15 55.84 22.37 6.20
CA THR A 15 55.65 22.62 4.77
C THR A 15 56.68 21.88 3.92
N VAL A 16 56.40 21.59 2.64
CA VAL A 16 57.24 21.87 1.42
C VAL A 16 56.37 21.73 0.12
N PRO A 17 56.74 22.24 -1.07
CA PRO A 17 56.12 23.42 -1.70
C PRO A 17 55.58 23.17 -3.14
N LEU A 18 54.84 24.15 -3.69
CA LEU A 18 54.56 24.26 -5.13
C LEU A 18 55.23 25.56 -5.64
N GLU A 19 56.12 25.42 -6.63
CA GLU A 19 56.90 26.50 -7.24
C GLU A 19 56.07 27.40 -8.16
N GLU A 20 56.34 28.70 -8.06
CA GLU A 20 56.03 29.73 -9.05
C GLU A 20 56.83 29.51 -10.34
N ARG A 21 56.14 29.49 -11.50
CA ARG A 21 56.55 30.17 -12.75
C ARG A 21 55.56 29.83 -13.87
N GLN A 22 54.71 30.78 -14.22
CA GLN A 22 54.41 31.20 -15.60
C GLN A 22 53.27 32.25 -15.60
N LEU A 23 53.58 33.44 -15.09
CA LEU A 23 52.90 34.68 -15.43
C LEU A 23 53.85 35.48 -16.32
N GLN A 24 53.73 35.33 -17.64
CA GLN A 24 54.23 36.27 -18.66
C GLN A 24 53.70 35.83 -20.04
N SER A 25 52.51 36.30 -20.41
CA SER A 25 52.28 36.86 -21.74
C SER A 25 50.91 37.52 -21.78
N VAL A 26 50.82 38.58 -22.56
CA VAL A 26 49.64 39.39 -22.88
C VAL A 26 49.29 40.48 -21.85
N HIS A 27 50.22 41.43 -21.74
CA HIS A 27 49.88 42.84 -21.66
C HIS A 27 49.50 43.31 -23.08
N GLY A 28 48.28 43.81 -23.29
CA GLY A 28 47.90 44.35 -24.60
C GLY A 28 46.41 44.53 -24.86
N MET A 29 45.71 45.36 -24.09
CA MET A 29 44.76 46.36 -24.62
C MET A 29 44.20 47.24 -23.48
N GLN A 30 44.40 48.55 -23.61
CA GLN A 30 43.75 49.59 -22.81
C GLN A 30 42.25 49.70 -23.15
N PRO A 31 41.44 50.37 -22.29
CA PRO A 31 39.98 50.31 -22.33
C PRO A 31 39.39 51.31 -23.34
N SER A 32 38.55 50.84 -24.26
CA SER A 32 37.59 51.68 -24.98
C SER A 32 36.20 51.48 -24.37
N GLY A 33 35.53 52.58 -24.02
CA GLY A 33 34.30 52.60 -23.22
C GLY A 33 33.01 52.15 -23.93
N TYR A 34 31.92 52.34 -23.17
CA TYR A 34 30.50 52.06 -23.45
C TYR A 34 30.16 50.55 -23.58
N ASP A 35 29.12 49.99 -22.99
CA ASP A 35 27.84 50.52 -22.52
C ASP A 35 27.23 49.55 -21.49
N GLY A 36 26.32 50.05 -20.66
CA GLY A 36 25.56 49.24 -19.71
C GLY A 36 24.65 48.23 -20.41
N ALA A 37 25.13 47.00 -20.57
CA ALA A 37 24.28 45.85 -20.86
C ALA A 37 24.87 44.60 -20.22
N VAL A 38 24.19 44.07 -19.20
CA VAL A 38 24.46 42.73 -18.66
C VAL A 38 24.27 41.73 -19.80
N PRO A 39 25.24 40.84 -20.11
CA PRO A 39 25.07 39.87 -21.18
C PRO A 39 23.94 38.91 -20.80
N SER A 40 22.86 38.94 -21.57
CA SER A 40 21.76 38.01 -21.45
C SER A 40 22.28 36.59 -21.72
N ILE A 41 22.31 35.77 -20.67
CA ILE A 41 22.61 34.34 -20.78
C ILE A 41 21.57 33.71 -21.73
N PRO A 42 21.97 32.95 -22.76
CA PRO A 42 21.02 32.36 -23.70
C PRO A 42 20.04 31.43 -22.97
N ARG A 43 18.73 31.61 -23.19
CA ARG A 43 17.72 30.64 -22.76
C ARG A 43 18.06 29.25 -23.32
N PRO A 44 18.03 28.17 -22.52
CA PRO A 44 18.29 26.83 -23.03
C PRO A 44 17.19 26.42 -24.02
N LYS A 45 17.59 26.19 -25.28
CA LYS A 45 16.72 25.79 -26.40
C LYS A 45 16.33 24.29 -26.41
N ARG A 46 16.71 23.52 -25.39
CA ARG A 46 16.35 22.11 -25.26
C ARG A 46 15.89 21.84 -23.83
N GLU A 47 14.66 21.35 -23.69
CA GLU A 47 14.16 20.73 -22.46
C GLU A 47 15.17 19.68 -22.02
N VAL A 48 15.74 19.86 -20.83
CA VAL A 48 16.64 18.86 -20.24
C VAL A 48 15.79 17.62 -19.98
N PRO A 49 16.04 16.48 -20.66
CA PRO A 49 15.26 15.28 -20.41
C PRO A 49 15.50 14.88 -18.95
N ILE A 50 14.42 14.88 -18.15
CA ILE A 50 14.46 14.27 -16.83
C ILE A 50 14.63 12.78 -17.06
N VAL A 51 15.81 12.34 -16.70
CA VAL A 51 16.28 10.98 -16.89
C VAL A 51 16.41 10.42 -15.49
N LEU A 52 15.64 9.36 -15.20
CA LEU A 52 15.75 8.41 -14.09
C LEU A 52 14.73 8.53 -12.96
N THR A 53 13.74 7.63 -13.02
CA THR A 53 12.95 7.24 -11.86
C THR A 53 13.27 5.79 -11.55
N ALA A 54 13.68 5.50 -10.32
CA ALA A 54 13.76 4.12 -9.85
C ALA A 54 12.39 3.62 -9.33
N SER A 55 11.26 4.15 -9.83
CA SER A 55 9.93 3.78 -9.30
C SER A 55 8.79 3.72 -10.33
N ALA A 56 8.97 4.15 -11.58
CA ALA A 56 8.06 3.76 -12.66
C ALA A 56 8.68 2.60 -13.44
N LEU A 57 8.11 1.39 -13.31
CA LEU A 57 8.53 0.11 -13.94
C LEU A 57 9.39 -0.87 -13.10
N LEU A 58 9.33 -0.81 -11.77
CA LEU A 58 9.65 -2.00 -10.96
C LEU A 58 8.35 -2.71 -10.61
N SER A 59 8.11 -3.91 -11.16
CA SER A 59 6.99 -4.73 -10.70
C SER A 59 7.33 -5.28 -9.32
N PHE A 60 7.06 -4.52 -8.27
CA PHE A 60 7.25 -5.02 -6.92
C PHE A 60 6.37 -6.25 -6.69
N ALA A 61 6.96 -7.27 -6.08
CA ALA A 61 6.28 -8.48 -5.71
C ALA A 61 5.42 -8.19 -4.46
N PRO A 62 4.09 -8.36 -4.50
CA PRO A 62 3.32 -8.39 -3.27
C PRO A 62 3.80 -9.54 -2.39
N ALA A 63 3.54 -9.47 -1.08
CA ALA A 63 4.10 -10.41 -0.10
C ALA A 63 3.88 -11.89 -0.44
N TYR A 64 2.76 -12.25 -1.08
CA TYR A 64 2.52 -13.63 -1.53
C TYR A 64 3.47 -14.05 -2.68
N ARG A 65 3.81 -13.15 -3.61
CA ARG A 65 4.81 -13.45 -4.66
C ARG A 65 6.20 -13.56 -4.06
N ALA A 66 6.56 -12.69 -3.12
CA ALA A 66 7.81 -12.76 -2.38
C ALA A 66 7.93 -14.07 -1.58
N ALA A 67 6.85 -14.51 -0.91
CA ALA A 67 6.81 -15.80 -0.23
C ALA A 67 7.05 -16.97 -1.19
N ALA A 68 6.43 -16.95 -2.38
CA ALA A 68 6.68 -17.95 -3.40
C ALA A 68 8.13 -17.96 -3.89
N LEU A 69 8.82 -16.82 -3.95
CA LEU A 69 10.25 -16.78 -4.29
C LEU A 69 11.13 -17.31 -3.15
N ALA A 70 10.66 -17.25 -1.89
CA ALA A 70 11.38 -17.72 -0.70
C ALA A 70 11.23 -19.22 -0.48
N LEU A 71 10.06 -19.77 -0.80
CA LEU A 71 9.71 -21.17 -0.53
C LEU A 71 10.68 -22.21 -1.12
N PRO A 72 11.28 -22.05 -2.31
CA PRO A 72 12.30 -22.98 -2.78
C PRO A 72 13.53 -23.09 -1.86
N ASP A 73 13.95 -21.98 -1.23
CA ASP A 73 15.08 -21.97 -0.28
C ASP A 73 14.66 -22.39 1.15
N LEU A 74 13.37 -22.31 1.48
CA LEU A 74 12.85 -22.46 2.85
C LEU A 74 11.96 -23.69 3.09
N GLY A 75 11.40 -24.25 2.02
CA GLY A 75 10.31 -25.22 2.08
C GLY A 75 10.57 -26.50 1.30
N PHE A 76 11.73 -26.65 0.67
CA PHE A 76 12.07 -27.83 -0.13
C PHE A 76 12.26 -29.11 0.71
N ALA A 77 12.54 -28.97 2.01
CA ALA A 77 12.76 -30.08 2.93
C ALA A 77 11.56 -31.05 3.02
N VAL A 78 10.34 -30.58 2.74
CA VAL A 78 9.11 -31.40 2.73
C VAL A 78 9.24 -32.68 1.90
N PHE A 79 10.03 -32.64 0.83
CA PHE A 79 10.18 -33.77 -0.08
C PHE A 79 11.01 -34.92 0.48
N PHE A 80 11.81 -34.72 1.54
CA PHE A 80 12.75 -35.75 1.97
C PHE A 80 13.02 -35.82 3.48
N ILE A 81 12.78 -34.74 4.25
CA ILE A 81 13.28 -34.63 5.62
C ILE A 81 12.73 -35.71 6.56
N VAL A 82 11.45 -36.06 6.44
CA VAL A 82 10.86 -37.11 7.28
C VAL A 82 11.48 -38.48 6.99
N ALA A 83 11.79 -38.78 5.72
CA ALA A 83 12.45 -40.01 5.32
C ALA A 83 13.92 -40.05 5.76
N GLN A 84 14.59 -38.90 5.81
CA GLN A 84 15.95 -38.77 6.36
C GLN A 84 16.00 -39.18 7.83
N LEU A 85 15.06 -38.69 8.64
CA LEU A 85 15.08 -38.87 10.09
C LEU A 85 14.48 -40.21 10.52
N ARG A 86 13.48 -40.73 9.79
CA ARG A 86 12.79 -41.98 10.14
C ARG A 86 13.73 -43.20 10.15
N SER A 87 14.79 -43.19 9.35
CA SER A 87 15.79 -44.27 9.37
C SER A 87 16.60 -44.34 10.66
N GLY A 88 16.72 -43.23 11.39
CA GLY A 88 17.50 -43.14 12.64
C GLY A 88 16.65 -43.17 13.91
N VAL A 89 15.52 -42.45 13.92
CA VAL A 89 14.66 -42.28 15.12
C VAL A 89 13.24 -42.81 14.94
N GLY A 90 12.98 -43.56 13.87
CA GLY A 90 11.70 -44.21 13.66
C GLY A 90 10.52 -43.23 13.65
N ALA A 91 9.47 -43.55 14.42
CA ALA A 91 8.24 -42.76 14.46
C ALA A 91 8.41 -41.39 15.15
N ALA A 92 9.52 -41.13 15.86
CA ALA A 92 9.79 -39.83 16.46
C ALA A 92 10.21 -38.76 15.43
N ALA A 93 10.51 -39.14 14.18
CA ALA A 93 10.98 -38.24 13.13
C ALA A 93 10.15 -36.93 12.95
N PRO A 94 8.80 -36.95 12.92
CA PRO A 94 8.00 -35.73 12.71
C PRO A 94 8.16 -34.69 13.83
N TRP A 95 8.49 -35.11 15.06
CA TRP A 95 8.74 -34.20 16.18
C TRP A 95 10.03 -33.40 16.00
N PHE A 96 11.09 -34.04 15.48
CA PHE A 96 12.32 -33.35 15.12
C PHE A 96 12.12 -32.40 13.95
N VAL A 97 11.29 -32.78 12.96
CA VAL A 97 10.88 -31.87 11.87
C VAL A 97 10.13 -30.65 12.42
N LEU A 98 9.13 -30.86 13.29
CA LEU A 98 8.38 -29.76 13.93
C LEU A 98 9.32 -28.84 14.71
N ALA A 99 10.23 -29.39 15.51
CA ALA A 99 11.20 -28.62 16.28
C ALA A 99 12.11 -27.78 15.36
N ALA A 100 12.59 -28.35 14.26
CA ALA A 100 13.40 -27.63 13.27
C ALA A 100 12.59 -26.53 12.55
N VAL A 101 11.33 -26.77 12.20
CA VAL A 101 10.44 -25.77 11.59
C VAL A 101 10.16 -24.61 12.56
N LEU A 102 9.85 -24.91 13.83
CA LEU A 102 9.65 -23.89 14.87
C LEU A 102 10.92 -23.07 15.10
N LEU A 103 12.08 -23.73 15.14
CA LEU A 103 13.36 -23.04 15.20
C LEU A 103 13.59 -22.18 13.96
N GLY A 104 13.20 -22.66 12.78
CA GLY A 104 13.20 -21.89 11.52
C GLY A 104 12.39 -20.61 11.60
N ILE A 105 11.16 -20.67 12.13
CA ILE A 105 10.31 -19.49 12.35
C ILE A 105 10.99 -18.50 13.31
N ALA A 106 11.61 -18.99 14.38
CA ALA A 106 12.36 -18.15 15.31
C ALA A 106 13.57 -17.50 14.62
N ILE A 107 14.34 -18.28 13.85
CA ILE A 107 15.50 -17.82 13.08
C ILE A 107 15.11 -16.79 12.02
N ARG A 108 13.93 -16.88 11.38
CA ARG A 108 13.47 -15.83 10.45
C ARG A 108 13.31 -14.47 11.13
N ARG A 109 13.02 -14.42 12.43
CA ARG A 109 13.04 -13.15 13.18
C ARG A 109 14.47 -12.61 13.33
N LEU A 110 15.48 -13.48 13.45
CA LEU A 110 16.88 -13.07 13.42
C LEU A 110 17.30 -12.55 12.05
N ASP A 111 16.76 -13.12 10.96
CA ASP A 111 17.00 -12.58 9.61
C ASP A 111 16.43 -11.17 9.46
N LEU A 112 15.23 -10.93 9.98
CA LEU A 112 14.59 -9.61 10.00
C LEU A 112 15.35 -8.62 10.90
N GLU A 113 15.76 -9.04 12.10
CA GLU A 113 16.60 -8.25 13.01
C GLU A 113 17.94 -7.92 12.35
N SER A 114 18.55 -8.90 11.69
CA SER A 114 19.79 -8.69 10.97
C SER A 114 19.65 -7.75 9.78
N TRP A 115 18.52 -7.80 9.08
CA TRP A 115 18.25 -6.89 7.98
C TRP A 115 18.09 -5.45 8.50
N ALA A 116 17.49 -5.28 9.68
CA ALA A 116 17.38 -3.98 10.36
C ALA A 116 18.72 -3.39 10.81
N LEU A 117 19.80 -4.20 10.87
CA LEU A 117 21.17 -3.70 11.10
C LEU A 117 21.80 -3.08 9.84
N PHE A 118 21.17 -3.21 8.67
CA PHE A 118 21.59 -2.66 7.38
C PHE A 118 23.06 -2.92 7.03
N VAL A 119 23.59 -4.08 7.44
CA VAL A 119 24.95 -4.48 7.12
C VAL A 119 24.99 -5.06 5.71
N PRO A 120 25.76 -4.46 4.79
CA PRO A 120 25.86 -4.96 3.44
C PRO A 120 26.66 -6.28 3.36
N GLY A 121 26.76 -6.87 2.18
CA GLY A 121 27.51 -8.09 1.89
C GLY A 121 26.89 -9.43 2.33
N GLY A 122 25.62 -9.48 2.74
CA GLY A 122 24.95 -10.71 3.20
C GLY A 122 25.62 -11.31 4.46
N LEU A 123 25.63 -12.63 4.64
CA LEU A 123 26.36 -13.25 5.75
C LEU A 123 27.87 -12.92 5.72
N THR A 124 28.50 -12.95 4.54
CA THR A 124 29.94 -12.69 4.41
C THR A 124 30.33 -11.27 4.83
N GLY A 125 29.56 -10.26 4.45
CA GLY A 125 29.81 -8.87 4.87
C GLY A 125 29.52 -8.63 6.35
N ARG A 126 28.50 -9.28 6.90
CA ARG A 126 28.23 -9.26 8.35
C ARG A 126 29.38 -9.83 9.16
N VAL A 127 29.95 -10.96 8.73
CA VAL A 127 31.12 -11.56 9.37
C VAL A 127 32.35 -10.68 9.19
N ASP A 128 32.52 -10.02 8.04
CA ASP A 128 33.60 -9.08 7.80
C ASP A 128 33.57 -7.91 8.78
N GLN A 129 32.41 -7.27 8.93
CA GLN A 129 32.26 -6.14 9.85
C GLN A 129 32.38 -6.58 11.32
N ALA A 130 31.93 -7.79 11.65
CA ALA A 130 32.01 -8.30 13.02
C ALA A 130 33.41 -8.79 13.40
N PHE A 131 34.07 -9.56 12.54
CA PHE A 131 35.26 -10.34 12.87
C PHE A 131 36.47 -10.10 11.94
N GLY A 132 36.29 -9.33 10.85
CA GLY A 132 37.33 -8.96 9.89
C GLY A 132 37.42 -9.87 8.65
N ALA A 133 38.25 -9.47 7.69
CA ALA A 133 38.34 -10.06 6.35
C ALA A 133 38.67 -11.56 6.33
N ARG A 134 39.57 -12.03 7.21
CA ARG A 134 39.92 -13.47 7.29
C ARG A 134 38.73 -14.34 7.70
N ALA A 135 37.91 -13.85 8.63
CA ALA A 135 36.68 -14.53 9.04
C ALA A 135 35.62 -14.47 7.93
N ALA A 136 35.55 -13.36 7.19
CA ALA A 136 34.66 -13.23 6.03
C ALA A 136 34.98 -14.25 4.93
N THR A 137 36.27 -14.49 4.66
CA THR A 137 36.73 -15.51 3.72
C THR A 137 36.34 -16.92 4.17
N ALA A 138 36.48 -17.24 5.45
CA ALA A 138 36.01 -18.52 6.00
C ALA A 138 34.49 -18.68 5.91
N ALA A 139 33.73 -17.60 6.18
CA ALA A 139 32.27 -17.60 6.00
C ALA A 139 31.86 -17.78 4.54
N ALA A 140 32.64 -17.24 3.59
CA ALA A 140 32.39 -17.46 2.16
C ALA A 140 32.52 -18.94 1.77
N SER A 141 33.50 -19.66 2.33
CA SER A 141 33.65 -21.11 2.13
C SER A 141 32.42 -21.88 2.60
N VAL A 142 31.90 -21.55 3.79
CA VAL A 142 30.69 -22.19 4.34
C VAL A 142 29.50 -21.96 3.40
N VAL A 143 29.28 -20.72 2.96
CA VAL A 143 28.18 -20.38 2.05
C VAL A 143 28.32 -21.09 0.70
N ILE A 144 29.52 -21.16 0.12
CA ILE A 144 29.74 -21.82 -1.17
C ILE A 144 29.44 -23.32 -1.07
N VAL A 145 29.98 -23.99 -0.04
CA VAL A 145 29.77 -25.43 0.19
C VAL A 145 28.31 -25.73 0.47
N GLU A 146 27.64 -24.95 1.33
CA GLU A 146 26.20 -25.09 1.61
C GLU A 146 25.37 -25.06 0.32
N ARG A 147 25.68 -24.13 -0.60
CA ARG A 147 24.92 -23.95 -1.85
C ARG A 147 25.16 -25.06 -2.86
N ILE A 148 26.40 -25.53 -2.99
CA ILE A 148 26.73 -26.66 -3.86
C ILE A 148 26.02 -27.93 -3.37
N LEU A 149 26.04 -28.18 -2.05
CA LEU A 149 25.36 -29.32 -1.45
C LEU A 149 23.83 -29.22 -1.58
N LEU A 150 23.25 -28.02 -1.43
CA LEU A 150 21.82 -27.80 -1.66
C LEU A 150 21.41 -28.13 -3.11
N ALA A 151 22.20 -27.67 -4.09
CA ALA A 151 21.93 -27.93 -5.49
C ALA A 151 22.00 -29.44 -5.80
N ALA A 152 23.03 -30.13 -5.29
CA ALA A 152 23.21 -31.57 -5.45
C ALA A 152 22.06 -32.36 -4.80
N LEU A 153 21.70 -32.01 -3.55
CA LEU A 153 20.64 -32.67 -2.79
C LEU A 153 19.27 -32.50 -3.47
N ALA A 154 18.91 -31.29 -3.90
CA ALA A 154 17.64 -31.04 -4.59
C ALA A 154 17.51 -31.83 -5.91
N CYS A 155 18.61 -31.96 -6.66
CA CYS A 155 18.63 -32.79 -7.88
C CYS A 155 18.47 -34.29 -7.59
N ILE A 156 19.13 -34.81 -6.55
CA ILE A 156 18.99 -36.22 -6.16
C ILE A 156 17.59 -36.53 -5.65
N VAL A 157 17.02 -35.66 -4.81
CA VAL A 157 15.64 -35.83 -4.33
C VAL A 157 14.68 -35.81 -5.53
N PHE A 158 14.84 -34.91 -6.50
CA PHE A 158 14.03 -34.97 -7.72
C PHE A 158 14.23 -36.29 -8.50
N GLY A 159 15.47 -36.74 -8.65
CA GLY A 159 15.80 -38.01 -9.30
C GLY A 159 15.12 -39.20 -8.64
N GLN A 160 15.05 -39.24 -7.31
CA GLN A 160 14.35 -40.28 -6.54
C GLN A 160 12.85 -40.26 -6.82
N TYR A 161 12.23 -39.08 -6.89
CA TYR A 161 10.82 -38.93 -7.22
C TYR A 161 10.51 -39.38 -8.65
N ALA A 162 11.34 -38.97 -9.62
CA ALA A 162 11.20 -39.37 -11.02
C ALA A 162 11.37 -40.88 -11.21
N ALA A 163 12.40 -41.47 -10.58
CA ALA A 163 12.62 -42.92 -10.60
C ALA A 163 11.45 -43.67 -9.95
N SER A 164 10.98 -43.21 -8.78
CA SER A 164 9.84 -43.81 -8.08
C SER A 164 8.54 -43.77 -8.88
N LEU A 165 8.29 -42.68 -9.62
CA LEU A 165 7.14 -42.59 -10.53
C LEU A 165 7.25 -43.58 -11.69
N LEU A 166 8.44 -43.71 -12.29
CA LEU A 166 8.66 -44.67 -13.37
C LEU A 166 8.35 -46.09 -12.88
N PHE A 167 8.83 -46.46 -11.70
CA PHE A 167 8.48 -47.74 -11.07
C PHE A 167 6.99 -47.88 -10.78
N ALA A 168 6.32 -46.80 -10.36
CA ALA A 168 4.87 -46.79 -10.14
C ALA A 168 4.07 -47.08 -11.42
N LEU A 169 4.53 -46.56 -12.56
CA LEU A 169 3.84 -46.65 -13.85
C LEU A 169 4.12 -47.95 -14.60
N THR A 170 5.35 -48.48 -14.54
CA THR A 170 5.75 -49.68 -15.31
C THR A 170 5.38 -51.01 -14.64
N GLY A 171 4.97 -50.98 -13.37
CA GLY A 171 4.75 -52.18 -12.55
C GLY A 171 6.07 -52.81 -12.08
N VAL A 172 5.98 -53.56 -10.97
CA VAL A 172 7.13 -53.99 -10.13
C VAL A 172 8.04 -55.08 -10.76
N GLY A 173 7.85 -55.50 -12.02
CA GLY A 173 8.46 -56.74 -12.53
C GLY A 173 9.40 -56.66 -13.74
N ARG A 174 9.66 -55.51 -14.36
CA ARG A 174 10.37 -55.46 -15.67
C ARG A 174 11.70 -54.68 -15.69
N LEU A 175 12.12 -54.08 -14.58
CA LEU A 175 13.39 -53.37 -14.47
C LEU A 175 14.36 -54.16 -13.57
N PRO A 176 15.67 -54.25 -13.93
CA PRO A 176 16.61 -55.14 -13.25
C PRO A 176 16.82 -54.80 -11.77
N PRO A 177 17.31 -55.76 -10.94
CA PRO A 177 17.34 -55.64 -9.49
C PRO A 177 18.26 -54.52 -9.00
N ILE A 178 18.01 -54.08 -7.77
CA ILE A 178 18.80 -53.19 -6.88
C ILE A 178 20.21 -52.88 -7.44
N GLY A 179 20.30 -51.71 -8.07
CA GLY A 179 21.43 -51.20 -8.85
C GLY A 179 20.91 -50.13 -9.83
N ALA A 180 19.93 -50.52 -10.67
CA ALA A 180 19.30 -49.63 -11.64
C ALA A 180 18.56 -48.41 -11.04
N ALA A 181 18.05 -48.48 -9.81
CA ALA A 181 17.30 -47.38 -9.20
C ALA A 181 18.21 -46.21 -8.76
N ALA A 182 19.39 -46.51 -8.20
CA ALA A 182 20.39 -45.51 -7.85
C ALA A 182 21.02 -44.91 -9.12
N ASP A 183 21.24 -45.75 -10.15
CA ASP A 183 21.71 -45.30 -11.45
C ASP A 183 20.69 -44.38 -12.13
N LEU A 184 19.40 -44.74 -12.16
CA LEU A 184 18.33 -43.90 -12.70
C LEU A 184 18.18 -42.58 -11.92
N THR A 185 18.27 -42.63 -10.58
CA THR A 185 18.26 -41.43 -9.73
C THR A 185 19.40 -40.48 -10.12
N SER A 186 20.60 -41.02 -10.28
CA SER A 186 21.79 -40.26 -10.70
C SER A 186 21.61 -39.65 -12.08
N VAL A 187 21.09 -40.43 -13.04
CA VAL A 187 20.81 -39.96 -14.41
C VAL A 187 19.80 -38.81 -14.38
N PHE A 188 18.65 -38.97 -13.73
CA PHE A 188 17.64 -37.90 -13.65
C PHE A 188 18.19 -36.66 -12.93
N ALA A 189 18.99 -36.82 -11.88
CA ALA A 189 19.62 -35.73 -11.16
C ALA A 189 20.61 -34.94 -12.04
N ILE A 190 21.48 -35.65 -12.78
CA ILE A 190 22.46 -35.05 -13.70
C ILE A 190 21.75 -34.38 -14.88
N VAL A 191 20.70 -35.00 -15.42
CA VAL A 191 19.91 -34.40 -16.51
C VAL A 191 19.24 -33.10 -16.06
N LEU A 192 18.63 -33.06 -14.87
CA LEU A 192 18.05 -31.83 -14.32
C LEU A 192 19.12 -30.75 -14.11
N LEU A 193 20.26 -31.11 -13.50
CA LEU A 193 21.37 -30.19 -13.27
C LEU A 193 21.92 -29.64 -14.58
N GLY A 194 22.16 -30.50 -15.57
CA GLY A 194 22.65 -30.13 -16.90
C GLY A 194 21.68 -29.25 -17.66
N TRP A 195 20.37 -29.54 -17.59
CA TRP A 195 19.34 -28.70 -18.20
C TRP A 195 19.28 -27.31 -17.57
N LEU A 196 19.35 -27.21 -16.24
CA LEU A 196 19.38 -25.92 -15.52
C LEU A 196 20.67 -25.14 -15.80
N TRP A 197 21.81 -25.83 -15.86
CA TRP A 197 23.11 -25.25 -16.22
C TRP A 197 23.09 -24.68 -17.66
N LEU A 198 22.60 -25.44 -18.64
CA LEU A 198 22.45 -24.98 -20.03
C LEU A 198 21.52 -23.76 -20.13
N ARG A 199 20.41 -23.76 -19.38
CA ARG A 199 19.52 -22.59 -19.31
C ARG A 199 20.20 -21.37 -18.69
N ALA A 200 21.02 -21.56 -17.65
CA ALA A 200 21.78 -20.50 -17.02
C ALA A 200 22.83 -19.91 -18.00
N ARG A 201 23.56 -20.75 -18.73
CA ARG A 201 24.52 -20.35 -19.77
C ARG A 201 23.87 -19.60 -20.95
N ARG A 202 22.66 -20.01 -21.36
CA ARG A 202 21.93 -19.40 -22.50
C ARG A 202 21.04 -18.21 -22.12
N GLY A 203 21.03 -17.79 -20.85
CA GLY A 203 20.21 -16.66 -20.39
C GLY A 203 18.69 -16.90 -20.40
N TRP A 204 18.22 -18.16 -20.45
CA TRP A 204 16.78 -18.50 -20.49
C TRP A 204 16.13 -18.44 -19.10
N LEU A 205 15.97 -17.22 -18.58
CA LEU A 205 15.40 -16.96 -17.26
C LEU A 205 13.87 -17.01 -17.28
N LEU A 206 13.27 -17.69 -16.30
CA LEU A 206 11.84 -17.57 -16.04
C LEU A 206 11.54 -16.19 -15.45
N SER A 207 10.52 -15.52 -16.00
CA SER A 207 9.96 -14.30 -15.42
C SER A 207 9.48 -14.54 -13.99
N VAL A 208 9.54 -13.52 -13.14
CA VAL A 208 9.12 -13.59 -11.73
C VAL A 208 7.71 -14.20 -11.60
N ALA A 209 6.77 -13.76 -12.45
CA ALA A 209 5.40 -14.27 -12.48
C ALA A 209 5.32 -15.78 -12.72
N ARG A 210 6.03 -16.31 -13.72
CA ARG A 210 6.04 -17.76 -14.01
C ARG A 210 6.65 -18.55 -12.86
N ARG A 211 7.71 -18.03 -12.22
CA ARG A 211 8.31 -18.68 -11.04
C ARG A 211 7.34 -18.77 -9.89
N THR A 212 6.66 -17.67 -9.59
CA THR A 212 5.64 -17.63 -8.54
C THR A 212 4.51 -18.63 -8.82
N GLN A 213 4.03 -18.69 -10.07
CA GLN A 213 3.01 -19.66 -10.48
C GLN A 213 3.48 -21.10 -10.29
N HIS A 214 4.71 -21.43 -10.70
CA HIS A 214 5.28 -22.78 -10.52
C HIS A 214 5.29 -23.20 -9.04
N VAL A 215 5.70 -22.29 -8.15
CA VAL A 215 5.76 -22.57 -6.71
C VAL A 215 4.36 -22.73 -6.12
N TRP A 216 3.41 -21.84 -6.42
CA TRP A 216 2.06 -21.96 -5.89
C TRP A 216 1.31 -23.19 -6.42
N LEU A 217 1.55 -23.60 -7.66
CA LEU A 217 1.03 -24.85 -8.20
C LEU A 217 1.57 -26.06 -7.42
N ALA A 218 2.87 -26.06 -7.09
CA ALA A 218 3.48 -27.09 -6.26
C ALA A 218 2.90 -27.08 -4.83
N VAL A 219 2.78 -25.92 -4.20
CA VAL A 219 2.19 -25.77 -2.85
C VAL A 219 0.74 -26.26 -2.82
N GLY A 220 -0.09 -25.85 -3.79
CA GLY A 220 -1.48 -26.30 -3.90
C GLY A 220 -1.59 -27.82 -4.04
N THR A 221 -0.68 -28.43 -4.80
CA THR A 221 -0.59 -29.90 -4.92
C THR A 221 -0.26 -30.56 -3.58
N LEU A 222 0.71 -30.01 -2.83
CA LEU A 222 1.10 -30.52 -1.52
C LEU A 222 -0.01 -30.37 -0.47
N VAL A 223 -0.75 -29.25 -0.48
CA VAL A 223 -1.91 -29.03 0.38
C VAL A 223 -3.04 -30.02 0.02
N GLY A 224 -3.31 -30.22 -1.27
CA GLY A 224 -4.28 -31.23 -1.72
C GLY A 224 -3.91 -32.64 -1.26
N LEU A 225 -2.63 -33.02 -1.36
CA LEU A 225 -2.12 -34.28 -0.82
C LEU A 225 -2.32 -34.37 0.70
N ALA A 226 -1.97 -33.31 1.43
CA ALA A 226 -2.11 -33.27 2.89
C ALA A 226 -3.57 -33.45 3.33
N ILE A 227 -4.53 -32.83 2.62
CA ILE A 227 -5.96 -32.99 2.88
C ILE A 227 -6.38 -34.45 2.62
N CYS A 228 -6.03 -35.02 1.46
CA CYS A 228 -6.37 -36.41 1.13
C CYS A 228 -5.78 -37.42 2.14
N ALA A 229 -4.55 -37.17 2.57
CA ALA A 229 -3.87 -37.97 3.58
C ALA A 229 -4.49 -37.80 4.97
N ALA A 230 -4.83 -36.58 5.40
CA ALA A 230 -5.51 -36.35 6.67
C ALA A 230 -6.87 -37.07 6.73
N ILE A 231 -7.65 -37.02 5.64
CA ILE A 231 -8.91 -37.76 5.53
C ILE A 231 -8.66 -39.27 5.62
N SER A 232 -7.67 -39.79 4.88
CA SER A 232 -7.31 -41.21 4.92
C SER A 232 -6.88 -41.67 6.32
N ALA A 233 -6.12 -40.84 7.05
CA ALA A 233 -5.68 -41.09 8.41
C ALA A 233 -6.84 -41.07 9.41
N GLY A 234 -7.78 -40.13 9.28
CA GLY A 234 -9.01 -40.07 10.08
C GLY A 234 -9.86 -41.34 10.00
N ARG A 235 -9.82 -42.04 8.87
CA ARG A 235 -10.54 -43.32 8.68
C ARG A 235 -9.80 -44.52 9.28
N ALA A 236 -8.49 -44.40 9.47
CA ALA A 236 -7.64 -45.41 10.09
C ALA A 236 -7.39 -45.15 11.60
N TRP A 237 -8.04 -44.14 12.18
CA TRP A 237 -7.75 -43.51 13.48
C TRP A 237 -7.51 -44.49 14.64
N THR A 238 -8.27 -45.59 14.71
CA THR A 238 -8.15 -46.60 15.78
C THR A 238 -6.84 -47.39 15.74
N LYS A 239 -6.17 -47.50 14.58
CA LYS A 239 -4.83 -48.11 14.46
C LYS A 239 -3.70 -47.09 14.61
N THR A 240 -3.99 -45.80 14.47
CA THR A 240 -2.99 -44.72 14.37
C THR A 240 -2.60 -44.15 15.74
N GLU A 241 -3.54 -44.06 16.70
CA GLU A 241 -3.27 -43.58 18.07
C GLU A 241 -2.24 -44.44 18.81
N LEU A 242 -2.33 -45.77 18.69
CA LEU A 242 -1.44 -46.70 19.37
C LEU A 242 0.00 -46.63 18.83
N ALA A 243 0.22 -46.14 17.60
CA ALA A 243 1.55 -46.03 17.01
C ALA A 243 2.21 -44.65 17.23
N LEU A 244 1.43 -43.57 17.36
CA LEU A 244 1.98 -42.22 17.58
C LEU A 244 2.29 -41.93 19.05
N LEU A 245 1.48 -42.44 19.99
CA LEU A 245 1.67 -42.25 21.44
C LEU A 245 2.68 -43.23 22.04
N HIS A 246 2.69 -44.49 21.61
CA HIS A 246 3.57 -45.55 22.17
C HIS A 246 5.01 -45.50 21.65
N ASN A 247 5.26 -44.83 20.51
CA ASN A 247 6.61 -44.69 19.96
C ASN A 247 7.33 -43.39 20.39
N ALA A 248 6.65 -42.50 21.12
CA ALA A 248 7.31 -41.39 21.82
C ALA A 248 8.15 -41.89 23.01
N SER A 249 7.79 -43.05 23.58
CA SER A 249 8.57 -43.74 24.62
C SER A 249 9.86 -44.41 24.12
N ASP A 250 10.06 -44.63 22.81
CA ASP A 250 11.32 -45.19 22.28
C ASP A 250 12.52 -44.21 22.35
N LEU A 251 12.28 -42.97 22.79
CA LEU A 251 13.35 -42.04 23.19
C LEU A 251 14.04 -42.44 24.51
N THR A 252 13.62 -43.51 25.19
CA THR A 252 14.23 -43.99 26.43
C THR A 252 15.52 -44.76 26.18
N THR A 253 16.57 -44.06 25.74
CA THR A 253 17.94 -44.47 26.08
C THR A 253 18.35 -43.72 27.33
N THR A 254 18.53 -44.41 28.44
CA THR A 254 18.97 -43.81 29.71
C THR A 254 20.47 -43.54 29.67
N GLY A 255 20.88 -42.27 29.57
CA GLY A 255 22.29 -41.86 29.66
C GLY A 255 22.60 -40.56 28.91
N TRP A 256 23.78 -39.98 29.16
CA TRP A 256 24.23 -38.74 28.50
C TRP A 256 24.41 -38.90 26.98
N TRP A 257 24.67 -40.12 26.49
CA TRP A 257 24.77 -40.41 25.05
C TRP A 257 23.43 -40.24 24.31
N ALA A 258 22.30 -40.44 24.99
CA ALA A 258 20.97 -40.18 24.42
C ALA A 258 20.78 -38.72 24.02
N ILE A 259 21.36 -37.80 24.82
CA ILE A 259 21.37 -36.37 24.53
C ILE A 259 22.18 -36.09 23.26
N VAL A 260 23.33 -36.74 23.07
CA VAL A 260 24.14 -36.62 21.85
C VAL A 260 23.39 -37.17 20.63
N VAL A 261 22.71 -38.30 20.76
CA VAL A 261 21.88 -38.89 19.69
C VAL A 261 20.73 -37.98 19.30
N ALA A 262 20.01 -37.42 20.29
CA ALA A 262 18.92 -36.48 20.06
C ALA A 262 19.42 -35.17 19.43
N LEU A 263 20.54 -34.62 19.90
CA LEU A 263 21.17 -33.42 19.34
C LEU A 263 21.65 -33.65 17.90
N ALA A 264 22.26 -34.78 17.60
CA ALA A 264 22.68 -35.09 16.24
C ALA A 264 21.48 -35.29 15.30
N THR A 265 20.41 -35.95 15.77
CA THR A 265 19.16 -36.11 15.01
C THR A 265 18.51 -34.75 14.75
N PHE A 266 18.51 -33.85 15.74
CA PHE A 266 18.08 -32.48 15.55
C PHE A 266 18.95 -31.73 14.53
N GLY A 267 20.27 -31.97 14.57
CA GLY A 267 21.22 -31.47 13.57
C GLY A 267 20.85 -31.93 12.15
N GLN A 268 20.54 -33.22 11.97
CA GLN A 268 20.05 -33.76 10.69
C GLN A 268 18.71 -33.16 10.23
N ALA A 269 17.89 -32.64 11.16
CA ALA A 269 16.62 -31.98 10.86
C ALA A 269 16.80 -30.52 10.39
N SER A 270 17.98 -29.94 10.54
CA SER A 270 18.29 -28.54 10.17
C SER A 270 17.97 -28.15 8.72
N PRO A 271 17.93 -29.04 7.69
CA PRO A 271 17.44 -28.65 6.37
C PRO A 271 16.00 -28.11 6.37
N ALA A 272 15.17 -28.47 7.35
CA ALA A 272 13.83 -27.92 7.52
C ALA A 272 13.81 -26.46 8.04
N ILE A 273 14.92 -25.97 8.59
CA ILE A 273 15.13 -24.55 8.93
C ILE A 273 15.23 -23.72 7.64
N GLY A 274 15.74 -24.32 6.57
CA GLY A 274 16.03 -23.70 5.29
C GLY A 274 17.27 -22.81 5.31
N VAL A 275 17.49 -22.06 4.23
CA VAL A 275 18.71 -21.26 4.08
C VAL A 275 18.67 -19.93 4.84
N GLY A 276 19.75 -19.53 5.51
CA GLY A 276 19.78 -18.33 6.37
C GLY A 276 19.70 -16.98 5.66
N ASP A 277 20.20 -16.86 4.44
CA ASP A 277 20.20 -15.59 3.69
C ASP A 277 19.03 -15.45 2.67
N SER A 278 17.94 -16.21 2.80
CA SER A 278 16.85 -16.22 1.81
C SER A 278 15.96 -14.97 1.82
N LEU A 279 15.49 -14.54 3.00
CA LEU A 279 14.65 -13.35 3.13
C LEU A 279 15.37 -12.05 2.73
N PRO A 280 16.63 -11.80 3.15
CA PRO A 280 17.37 -10.61 2.69
C PRO A 280 17.57 -10.55 1.17
N ARG A 281 17.71 -11.69 0.48
CA ARG A 281 17.77 -11.71 -1.00
C ARG A 281 16.47 -11.24 -1.64
N ILE A 282 15.33 -11.60 -1.05
CA ILE A 282 14.00 -11.31 -1.58
C ILE A 282 13.54 -9.90 -1.22
N ALA A 283 14.17 -9.27 -0.23
CA ALA A 283 13.93 -7.87 0.12
C ALA A 283 13.96 -6.94 -1.11
N ARG A 284 14.81 -7.23 -2.10
CA ARG A 284 14.95 -6.43 -3.33
C ARG A 284 13.72 -6.48 -4.23
N GLU A 285 12.96 -7.57 -4.18
CA GLU A 285 11.74 -7.77 -4.96
C GLU A 285 10.53 -7.10 -4.30
N LEU A 286 10.63 -6.71 -3.03
CA LEU A 286 9.56 -6.08 -2.26
C LEU A 286 9.57 -4.56 -2.42
N GLU A 287 8.38 -3.98 -2.40
CA GLU A 287 8.19 -2.53 -2.39
C GLU A 287 8.66 -1.94 -1.05
N PRO A 288 9.40 -0.81 -1.07
CA PRO A 288 9.66 -0.02 0.13
C PRO A 288 8.34 0.51 0.74
N PRO A 289 8.11 0.39 2.07
CA PRO A 289 8.99 -0.17 3.09
C PRO A 289 9.02 -1.70 3.09
N ARG A 290 10.18 -2.27 2.74
CA ARG A 290 10.42 -3.70 2.61
C ARG A 290 10.28 -4.44 3.92
N SER A 291 10.51 -3.78 5.04
CA SER A 291 10.36 -4.38 6.38
C SER A 291 8.96 -4.95 6.63
N VAL A 292 7.91 -4.32 6.09
CA VAL A 292 6.53 -4.81 6.18
C VAL A 292 6.33 -6.02 5.29
N GLY A 293 6.78 -5.94 4.04
CA GLY A 293 6.73 -7.03 3.07
C GLY A 293 7.49 -8.29 3.54
N LEU A 294 8.67 -8.11 4.12
CA LEU A 294 9.51 -9.18 4.65
C LEU A 294 8.88 -9.88 5.84
N ARG A 295 8.24 -9.14 6.76
CA ARG A 295 7.49 -9.72 7.88
C ARG A 295 6.35 -10.62 7.39
N ARG A 296 5.55 -10.14 6.44
CA ARG A 296 4.47 -10.93 5.81
C ARG A 296 5.02 -12.15 5.09
N THR A 297 6.13 -11.99 4.36
CA THR A 297 6.83 -13.07 3.66
C THR A 297 7.31 -14.15 4.64
N ALA A 298 7.95 -13.76 5.74
CA ALA A 298 8.43 -14.67 6.78
C ALA A 298 7.27 -15.41 7.49
N ALA A 299 6.15 -14.72 7.74
CA ALA A 299 4.97 -15.34 8.31
C ALA A 299 4.37 -16.40 7.36
N LEU A 300 4.21 -16.07 6.07
CA LEU A 300 3.67 -17.00 5.07
C LEU A 300 4.55 -18.24 4.88
N THR A 301 5.87 -18.09 4.85
CA THR A 301 6.79 -19.24 4.73
C THR A 301 6.82 -20.07 6.01
N GLY A 302 6.68 -19.44 7.18
CA GLY A 302 6.50 -20.13 8.46
C GLY A 302 5.20 -20.95 8.52
N VAL A 303 4.08 -20.37 8.06
CA VAL A 303 2.79 -21.06 7.95
C VAL A 303 2.91 -22.26 7.02
N TYR A 304 3.57 -22.12 5.86
CA TYR A 304 3.84 -23.25 4.98
C TYR A 304 4.64 -24.37 5.69
N GLY A 305 5.71 -24.01 6.40
CA GLY A 305 6.50 -25.00 7.15
C GLY A 305 5.65 -25.78 8.16
N LEU A 306 4.77 -25.07 8.89
CA LEU A 306 3.95 -25.67 9.94
C LEU A 306 2.76 -26.46 9.39
N ALA A 307 2.05 -25.91 8.41
CA ALA A 307 0.84 -26.50 7.83
C ALA A 307 1.10 -27.55 6.76
N VAL A 308 2.25 -27.49 6.06
CA VAL A 308 2.58 -28.41 4.95
C VAL A 308 3.71 -29.34 5.35
N THR A 309 4.91 -28.82 5.68
CA THR A 309 6.09 -29.67 5.96
C THR A 309 5.87 -30.56 7.18
N THR A 310 5.43 -29.98 8.29
CA THR A 310 5.20 -30.74 9.53
C THR A 310 4.01 -31.69 9.38
N LEU A 311 2.85 -31.20 8.89
CA LEU A 311 1.65 -32.01 8.73
C LEU A 311 1.90 -33.23 7.85
N LEU A 312 2.52 -33.06 6.68
CA LEU A 312 2.84 -34.17 5.78
C LEU A 312 3.84 -35.15 6.41
N SER A 313 4.74 -34.69 7.30
CA SER A 313 5.65 -35.57 8.04
C SER A 313 4.90 -36.46 9.04
N PHE A 314 3.95 -35.91 9.79
CA PHE A 314 3.08 -36.69 10.68
C PHE A 314 2.21 -37.68 9.90
N LEU A 315 1.60 -37.23 8.80
CA LEU A 315 0.76 -38.07 7.94
C LEU A 315 1.56 -39.20 7.28
N TYR A 316 2.81 -38.95 6.90
CA TYR A 316 3.72 -39.99 6.39
C TYR A 316 3.97 -41.09 7.42
N VAL A 317 4.29 -40.74 8.67
CA VAL A 317 4.51 -41.73 9.73
C VAL A 317 3.22 -42.47 10.09
N ALA A 318 2.08 -41.78 10.06
CA ALA A 318 0.76 -42.34 10.35
C ALA A 318 0.26 -43.35 9.31
N LEU A 319 0.47 -43.06 8.01
CA LEU A 319 -0.13 -43.84 6.92
C LEU A 319 0.82 -44.81 6.23
N VAL A 320 2.13 -44.54 6.23
CA VAL A 320 3.11 -45.38 5.51
C VAL A 320 3.73 -46.41 6.47
N PRO A 321 3.50 -47.73 6.25
CA PRO A 321 4.05 -48.79 7.10
C PRO A 321 5.57 -48.81 7.10
N VAL A 322 6.19 -49.27 8.20
CA VAL A 322 7.66 -49.45 8.30
C VAL A 322 8.17 -50.54 7.34
N THR A 323 7.31 -51.50 6.97
CA THR A 323 7.61 -52.59 6.04
C THR A 323 7.39 -52.23 4.56
N ALA A 324 7.07 -50.97 4.24
CA ALA A 324 6.93 -50.52 2.87
C ALA A 324 8.24 -50.73 2.08
N ASP A 325 8.14 -51.05 0.78
CA ASP A 325 9.31 -51.31 -0.05
C ASP A 325 10.30 -50.13 0.03
N PRO A 326 11.60 -50.38 0.33
CA PRO A 326 12.62 -49.35 0.53
C PRO A 326 12.68 -48.29 -0.58
N ARG A 327 12.31 -48.65 -1.81
CA ARG A 327 12.25 -47.72 -2.96
C ARG A 327 11.24 -46.59 -2.74
N TRP A 328 10.13 -46.84 -2.03
CA TRP A 328 9.14 -45.81 -1.71
C TRP A 328 9.57 -44.97 -0.50
N ILE A 329 10.37 -45.53 0.41
CA ILE A 329 10.88 -44.82 1.59
C ILE A 329 11.71 -43.60 1.18
N ASP A 330 12.42 -43.68 0.05
CA ASP A 330 13.22 -42.59 -0.50
C ASP A 330 12.39 -41.43 -1.10
N ALA A 331 11.10 -41.63 -1.38
CA ALA A 331 10.18 -40.63 -1.91
C ALA A 331 8.90 -40.50 -1.05
N PRO A 332 9.00 -39.88 0.15
CA PRO A 332 7.96 -39.97 1.19
C PRO A 332 6.58 -39.47 0.75
N LEU A 333 6.50 -38.46 -0.11
CA LEU A 333 5.21 -37.93 -0.56
C LEU A 333 4.55 -38.82 -1.64
N ILE A 334 5.35 -39.52 -2.46
CA ILE A 334 4.83 -40.53 -3.38
C ILE A 334 4.36 -41.74 -2.56
N ALA A 335 5.14 -42.17 -1.57
CA ALA A 335 4.73 -43.22 -0.64
C ALA A 335 3.42 -42.86 0.07
N LEU A 336 3.25 -41.61 0.50
CA LEU A 336 2.00 -41.12 1.09
C LEU A 336 0.84 -41.25 0.09
N ALA A 337 0.99 -40.74 -1.13
CA ALA A 337 -0.02 -40.85 -2.19
C ALA A 337 -0.41 -42.31 -2.51
N GLN A 338 0.55 -43.24 -2.44
CA GLN A 338 0.32 -44.67 -2.66
C GLN A 338 -0.24 -45.41 -1.43
N ASN A 339 -0.27 -44.81 -0.25
CA ASN A 339 -0.87 -45.44 0.93
C ASN A 339 -2.21 -44.78 1.33
N LEU A 340 -2.77 -43.90 0.48
CA LEU A 340 -4.10 -43.34 0.68
C LEU A 340 -5.18 -44.42 0.52
N THR A 341 -6.23 -44.32 1.33
CA THR A 341 -7.45 -45.12 1.19
C THR A 341 -8.34 -44.54 0.08
N ALA A 342 -7.80 -44.56 -1.15
CA ALA A 342 -8.39 -43.95 -2.34
C ALA A 342 -8.31 -44.89 -3.57
N PRO A 343 -9.18 -44.69 -4.58
CA PRO A 343 -9.13 -45.43 -5.83
C PRO A 343 -7.77 -45.31 -6.55
N LEU A 344 -7.42 -46.34 -7.33
CA LEU A 344 -6.13 -46.42 -8.04
C LEU A 344 -5.86 -45.21 -8.95
N TRP A 345 -6.88 -44.74 -9.67
CA TRP A 345 -6.75 -43.59 -10.58
C TRP A 345 -6.40 -42.30 -9.84
N LEU A 346 -6.98 -42.07 -8.66
CA LEU A 346 -6.73 -40.87 -7.85
C LEU A 346 -5.33 -40.91 -7.24
N ARG A 347 -4.90 -42.08 -6.78
CA ARG A 347 -3.53 -42.31 -6.29
C ARG A 347 -2.48 -42.09 -7.38
N ALA A 348 -2.73 -42.59 -8.60
CA ALA A 348 -1.85 -42.38 -9.75
C ALA A 348 -1.77 -40.90 -10.15
N LEU A 349 -2.91 -40.21 -10.19
CA LEU A 349 -2.98 -38.77 -10.48
C LEU A 349 -2.23 -37.95 -9.43
N LEU A 350 -2.43 -38.25 -8.15
CA LEU A 350 -1.70 -37.59 -7.05
C LEU A 350 -0.20 -37.87 -7.11
N ALA A 351 0.22 -39.10 -7.42
CA ALA A 351 1.64 -39.43 -7.58
C ALA A 351 2.28 -38.64 -8.73
N LEU A 352 1.61 -38.54 -9.88
CA LEU A 352 2.06 -37.72 -11.01
C LEU A 352 2.14 -36.24 -10.63
N ALA A 353 1.11 -35.72 -9.96
CA ALA A 353 1.06 -34.34 -9.51
C ALA A 353 2.18 -34.02 -8.50
N VAL A 354 2.48 -34.94 -7.58
CA VAL A 354 3.57 -34.79 -6.60
C VAL A 354 4.94 -34.73 -7.28
N VAL A 355 5.18 -35.53 -8.32
CA VAL A 355 6.44 -35.49 -9.08
C VAL A 355 6.56 -34.20 -9.89
N ALA A 356 5.46 -33.73 -10.47
CA ALA A 356 5.41 -32.42 -11.11
C ALA A 356 5.71 -31.30 -10.10
N ALA A 357 5.09 -31.34 -8.90
CA ALA A 357 5.35 -30.40 -7.81
C ALA A 357 6.82 -30.44 -7.35
N ALA A 358 7.41 -31.64 -7.25
CA ALA A 358 8.83 -31.82 -6.94
C ALA A 358 9.71 -31.17 -8.01
N GLY A 359 9.45 -31.39 -9.31
CA GLY A 359 10.19 -30.76 -10.40
C GLY A 359 10.07 -29.23 -10.40
N LEU A 360 8.88 -28.70 -10.12
CA LEU A 360 8.63 -27.25 -10.05
C LEU A 360 9.33 -26.60 -8.85
N LEU A 361 9.29 -27.21 -7.66
CA LEU A 361 9.85 -26.62 -6.44
C LEU A 361 11.34 -26.91 -6.29
N LEU A 362 11.78 -28.16 -6.45
CA LEU A 362 13.19 -28.55 -6.37
C LEU A 362 14.02 -27.98 -7.53
N GLY A 363 13.46 -27.90 -8.75
CA GLY A 363 14.14 -27.22 -9.86
C GLY A 363 14.39 -25.73 -9.57
N GLN A 364 13.48 -25.07 -8.86
CA GLN A 364 13.68 -23.68 -8.40
C GLN A 364 14.70 -23.61 -7.27
N ALA A 365 14.71 -24.58 -6.35
CA ALA A 365 15.68 -24.66 -5.26
C ALA A 365 17.11 -24.88 -5.79
N THR A 366 17.31 -25.83 -6.71
CA THR A 366 18.60 -26.05 -7.39
C THR A 366 19.09 -24.77 -8.07
N ARG A 367 18.21 -24.09 -8.80
CA ARG A 367 18.54 -22.85 -9.48
C ARG A 367 18.92 -21.73 -8.50
N ALA A 368 18.17 -21.56 -7.41
CA ALA A 368 18.47 -20.57 -6.37
C ALA A 368 19.81 -20.86 -5.67
N ALA A 369 20.11 -22.15 -5.45
CA ALA A 369 21.38 -22.60 -4.88
C ALA A 369 22.57 -22.31 -5.81
N LEU A 370 22.47 -22.66 -7.10
CA LEU A 370 23.50 -22.37 -8.11
C LEU A 370 23.81 -20.86 -8.18
N TRP A 371 22.79 -20.00 -8.20
CA TRP A 371 23.00 -18.55 -8.18
C TRP A 371 23.60 -18.02 -6.89
N GLY A 372 23.22 -18.61 -5.75
CA GLY A 372 23.80 -18.27 -4.47
C GLY A 372 25.31 -18.51 -4.44
N ALA A 373 25.76 -19.66 -4.97
CA ALA A 373 27.17 -20.01 -5.09
C ALA A 373 27.91 -19.14 -6.13
N GLU A 374 27.32 -18.91 -7.31
CA GLU A 374 27.87 -18.00 -8.35
C GLU A 374 28.17 -16.63 -7.74
N SER A 375 27.19 -16.07 -7.03
CA SER A 375 27.30 -14.74 -6.41
C SER A 375 28.39 -14.69 -5.33
N ALA A 376 28.59 -15.79 -4.57
CA ALA A 376 29.65 -15.87 -3.57
C ALA A 376 31.06 -15.97 -4.21
N LEU A 377 31.20 -16.71 -5.31
CA LEU A 377 32.48 -16.78 -6.06
C LEU A 377 32.82 -15.44 -6.71
N ALA A 378 31.85 -14.76 -7.32
CA ALA A 378 32.06 -13.44 -7.91
C ALA A 378 32.54 -12.42 -6.86
N ARG A 379 31.95 -12.41 -5.66
CA ARG A 379 32.39 -11.54 -4.54
C ARG A 379 33.82 -11.81 -4.09
N LEU A 380 34.26 -13.07 -4.09
CA LEU A 380 35.64 -13.42 -3.75
C LEU A 380 36.63 -12.99 -4.85
N ALA A 381 36.23 -13.08 -6.11
CA ALA A 381 37.02 -12.57 -7.24
C ALA A 381 37.12 -11.04 -7.21
N GLU A 382 36.09 -10.35 -6.71
CA GLU A 382 36.09 -8.90 -6.55
C GLU A 382 37.03 -8.39 -5.45
N ARG A 383 37.29 -9.21 -4.43
CA ARG A 383 38.25 -8.95 -3.35
C ARG A 383 39.68 -9.42 -3.69
N ASP A 384 39.93 -9.75 -4.97
CA ASP A 384 41.19 -10.31 -5.48
C ASP A 384 41.65 -11.59 -4.77
N VAL A 385 40.72 -12.34 -4.15
CA VAL A 385 40.99 -13.63 -3.50
C VAL A 385 40.99 -14.78 -4.52
N LEU A 386 40.16 -14.66 -5.57
CA LEU A 386 40.07 -15.60 -6.68
C LEU A 386 40.52 -14.97 -8.01
N ALA A 387 40.84 -15.81 -8.99
CA ALA A 387 41.33 -15.37 -10.29
C ALA A 387 40.29 -14.50 -11.04
N LEU A 388 40.78 -13.52 -11.80
CA LEU A 388 39.98 -12.57 -12.59
C LEU A 388 39.02 -13.26 -13.59
N ILE A 389 39.27 -14.51 -13.99
CA ILE A 389 38.38 -15.29 -14.86
C ILE A 389 36.96 -15.44 -14.28
N PHE A 390 36.82 -15.44 -12.95
CA PHE A 390 35.53 -15.47 -12.27
C PHE A 390 34.78 -14.13 -12.31
N ARG A 391 35.48 -13.05 -12.70
CA ARG A 391 34.93 -11.70 -12.91
C ARG A 391 34.49 -11.48 -14.36
N ALA A 392 34.93 -12.33 -15.30
CA ALA A 392 34.59 -12.22 -16.71
C ALA A 392 33.09 -12.50 -16.93
N ARG A 393 32.40 -11.52 -17.52
CA ARG A 393 31.00 -11.65 -17.93
C ARG A 393 30.92 -12.09 -19.39
N ASP A 394 29.97 -12.97 -19.68
CA ASP A 394 29.63 -13.33 -21.05
C ASP A 394 29.17 -12.07 -21.81
N PRO A 395 29.76 -11.74 -22.97
CA PRO A 395 29.47 -10.50 -23.68
C PRO A 395 28.05 -10.44 -24.25
N LYS A 396 27.36 -11.58 -24.41
CA LYS A 396 26.00 -11.65 -24.95
C LYS A 396 24.92 -11.68 -23.87
N PHE A 397 25.22 -12.24 -22.70
CA PHE A 397 24.23 -12.48 -21.64
C PHE A 397 24.54 -11.82 -20.30
N GLY A 398 25.72 -11.20 -20.14
CA GLY A 398 26.11 -10.46 -18.93
C GLY A 398 26.33 -11.32 -17.68
N ARG A 399 26.55 -12.64 -17.83
CA ARG A 399 26.65 -13.62 -16.73
C ARG A 399 28.08 -14.08 -16.46
N TYR A 400 28.39 -14.47 -15.23
CA TYR A 400 29.71 -14.98 -14.83
C TYR A 400 29.91 -16.44 -15.27
N ALA A 401 30.21 -16.65 -16.56
CA ALA A 401 30.25 -17.98 -17.18
C ALA A 401 31.16 -18.97 -16.44
N ALA A 402 32.39 -18.56 -16.07
CA ALA A 402 33.33 -19.42 -15.35
C ALA A 402 32.83 -19.80 -13.93
N ALA A 403 32.13 -18.89 -13.24
CA ALA A 403 31.55 -19.17 -11.93
C ALA A 403 30.39 -20.17 -12.04
N ILE A 404 29.49 -20.00 -13.02
CA ILE A 404 28.38 -20.92 -13.30
C ILE A 404 28.91 -22.33 -13.60
N ASP A 405 29.90 -22.43 -14.49
CA ASP A 405 30.48 -23.72 -14.89
C ASP A 405 31.15 -24.42 -13.71
N THR A 406 31.91 -23.67 -12.91
CA THR A 406 32.59 -24.22 -11.72
C THR A 406 31.61 -24.74 -10.68
N VAL A 407 30.53 -23.99 -10.41
CA VAL A 407 29.51 -24.41 -9.44
C VAL A 407 28.74 -25.64 -9.95
N ALA A 408 28.38 -25.67 -11.24
CA ALA A 408 27.68 -26.83 -11.82
C ALA A 408 28.54 -28.09 -11.80
N VAL A 409 29.84 -27.98 -12.14
CA VAL A 409 30.80 -29.10 -12.06
C VAL A 409 30.98 -29.56 -10.61
N ALA A 410 31.10 -28.64 -9.66
CA ALA A 410 31.21 -29.01 -8.24
C ALA A 410 29.95 -29.69 -7.72
N ALA A 411 28.76 -29.25 -8.12
CA ALA A 411 27.49 -29.90 -7.77
C ALA A 411 27.37 -31.29 -8.40
N ALA A 412 27.78 -31.46 -9.66
CA ALA A 412 27.84 -32.77 -10.30
C ALA A 412 28.84 -33.70 -9.60
N GLY A 413 30.01 -33.18 -9.22
CA GLY A 413 31.01 -33.88 -8.41
C GLY A 413 30.45 -34.35 -7.07
N ALA A 414 29.71 -33.50 -6.36
CA ALA A 414 29.05 -33.86 -5.10
C ALA A 414 28.00 -34.98 -5.29
N ILE A 415 27.22 -34.94 -6.38
CA ILE A 415 26.27 -36.02 -6.74
C ILE A 415 27.01 -37.35 -6.90
N VAL A 416 28.09 -37.36 -7.70
CA VAL A 416 28.87 -38.57 -7.99
C VAL A 416 29.58 -39.10 -6.75
N MET A 417 30.27 -38.23 -5.99
CA MET A 417 31.00 -38.60 -4.78
C MET A 417 30.08 -39.16 -3.69
N SER A 418 28.84 -38.69 -3.63
CA SER A 418 27.84 -39.21 -2.69
C SER A 418 27.24 -40.56 -3.10
N GLY A 419 27.54 -41.07 -4.31
CA GLY A 419 26.89 -42.26 -4.88
C GLY A 419 25.38 -42.08 -5.04
N ALA A 420 24.93 -40.84 -5.30
CA ALA A 420 23.52 -40.43 -5.25
C ALA A 420 22.79 -40.76 -3.95
N SER A 421 23.52 -40.88 -2.83
CA SER A 421 22.93 -41.10 -1.51
C SER A 421 22.31 -39.82 -0.96
N ARG A 422 20.98 -39.78 -0.93
CA ARG A 422 20.21 -38.76 -0.21
C ARG A 422 20.65 -38.66 1.25
N ALA A 423 20.89 -39.78 1.93
CA ALA A 423 21.26 -39.80 3.34
C ALA A 423 22.59 -39.08 3.58
N TRP A 424 23.59 -39.36 2.73
CA TRP A 424 24.91 -38.75 2.81
C TRP A 424 24.86 -37.24 2.53
N LEU A 425 24.23 -36.82 1.43
CA LEU A 425 24.10 -35.39 1.09
C LEU A 425 23.21 -34.63 2.06
N GLY A 426 22.18 -35.29 2.60
CA GLY A 426 21.30 -34.73 3.63
C GLY A 426 22.07 -34.34 4.88
N SER A 427 22.90 -35.25 5.42
CA SER A 427 23.76 -34.95 6.57
C SER A 427 24.86 -33.93 6.25
N ALA A 428 25.44 -33.95 5.04
CA ALA A 428 26.43 -32.98 4.60
C ALA A 428 25.84 -31.55 4.52
N TYR A 429 24.66 -31.43 3.92
CA TYR A 429 23.94 -30.17 3.82
C TYR A 429 23.49 -29.66 5.19
N ALA A 430 22.96 -30.56 6.05
CA ALA A 430 22.57 -30.23 7.42
C ALA A 430 23.72 -29.60 8.22
N LEU A 431 24.93 -30.18 8.19
CA LEU A 431 26.09 -29.58 8.87
C LEU A 431 26.42 -28.19 8.32
N SER A 432 26.33 -28.01 6.99
CA SER A 432 26.61 -26.72 6.35
C SER A 432 25.60 -25.65 6.76
N VAL A 433 24.31 -25.99 6.86
CA VAL A 433 23.25 -25.11 7.36
C VAL A 433 23.51 -24.71 8.82
N VAL A 434 23.87 -25.67 9.68
CA VAL A 434 24.24 -25.40 11.08
C VAL A 434 25.42 -24.42 11.14
N ALA A 435 26.48 -24.65 10.36
CA ALA A 435 27.65 -23.76 10.31
C ALA A 435 27.28 -22.34 9.86
N THR A 436 26.44 -22.20 8.83
CA THR A 436 25.93 -20.91 8.34
C THR A 436 25.19 -20.14 9.44
N PHE A 437 24.26 -20.78 10.14
CA PHE A 437 23.49 -20.11 11.19
C PHE A 437 24.31 -19.79 12.43
N VAL A 438 25.25 -20.64 12.82
CA VAL A 438 26.18 -20.35 13.94
C VAL A 438 27.02 -19.11 13.63
N LEU A 439 27.55 -18.98 12.40
CA LEU A 439 28.27 -17.79 11.96
C LEU A 439 27.38 -16.55 11.95
N GLN A 440 26.14 -16.68 11.45
CA GLN A 440 25.17 -15.59 11.40
C GLN A 440 24.83 -15.06 12.79
N ILE A 441 24.53 -15.95 13.73
CA ILE A 441 24.17 -15.61 15.11
C ILE A 441 25.37 -14.99 15.82
N SER A 442 26.57 -15.53 15.61
CA SER A 442 27.81 -15.00 16.20
C SER A 442 28.10 -13.57 15.72
N ALA A 443 27.93 -13.30 14.42
CA ALA A 443 28.10 -11.97 13.85
C ALA A 443 27.06 -10.98 14.42
N LEU A 444 25.79 -11.40 14.50
CA LEU A 444 24.71 -10.58 15.04
C LEU A 444 24.92 -10.23 16.51
N LEU A 445 25.31 -11.19 17.36
CA LEU A 445 25.62 -10.96 18.78
C LEU A 445 26.76 -9.95 18.97
N ARG A 446 27.75 -9.95 18.09
CA ARG A 446 28.87 -9.00 18.13
C ARG A 446 28.47 -7.60 17.66
N LEU A 447 27.63 -7.50 16.63
CA LEU A 447 27.17 -6.24 16.05
C LEU A 447 26.10 -5.52 16.90
N ARG A 448 25.37 -6.25 17.77
CA ARG A 448 24.28 -5.75 18.63
C ARG A 448 24.72 -4.77 19.76
N ARG A 449 25.97 -4.28 19.75
CA ARG A 449 26.54 -3.39 20.78
C ARG A 449 26.15 -1.91 20.67
N ARG A 450 25.31 -1.50 19.72
CA ARG A 450 24.75 -0.13 19.61
C ARG A 450 23.22 -0.14 19.74
N PRO A 451 22.60 0.77 20.52
CA PRO A 451 21.16 0.79 20.73
C PRO A 451 20.44 1.32 19.49
N ALA A 452 20.29 0.48 18.46
CA ALA A 452 19.35 0.73 17.39
C ALA A 452 17.99 0.16 17.80
N GLY A 453 16.94 0.97 17.72
CA GLY A 453 15.56 0.57 17.95
C GLY A 453 15.05 -0.39 16.87
N ALA A 454 15.62 -1.58 16.77
CA ALA A 454 15.14 -2.64 15.88
C ALA A 454 13.75 -3.09 16.35
N PRO A 455 12.69 -2.92 15.54
CA PRO A 455 11.30 -3.12 15.97
C PRO A 455 10.91 -4.60 16.14
N LEU A 456 11.76 -5.56 15.77
CA LEU A 456 11.51 -6.99 15.92
C LEU A 456 12.77 -7.70 16.42
N ARG A 457 12.70 -8.31 17.61
CA ARG A 457 13.79 -9.08 18.23
C ARG A 457 13.32 -10.50 18.50
N LEU A 458 14.26 -11.44 18.65
CA LEU A 458 13.93 -12.79 19.13
C LEU A 458 13.27 -12.69 20.53
N PRO A 459 12.16 -13.40 20.83
CA PRO A 459 11.60 -13.47 22.18
C PRO A 459 12.61 -14.06 23.19
N LEU A 460 12.36 -13.88 24.49
CA LEU A 460 13.22 -14.29 25.61
C LEU A 460 14.53 -13.48 25.79
N ASN A 461 14.53 -12.20 25.42
CA ASN A 461 15.61 -11.29 25.84
C ASN A 461 15.30 -10.75 27.24
N LEU A 462 16.22 -10.93 28.18
CA LEU A 462 16.08 -10.46 29.56
C LEU A 462 16.58 -9.02 29.65
N ARG A 463 15.79 -8.13 30.27
CA ARG A 463 16.20 -6.75 30.56
C ARG A 463 16.65 -6.68 32.02
N PHE A 464 17.92 -6.39 32.24
CA PHE A 464 18.48 -6.24 33.58
C PHE A 464 19.36 -4.98 33.63
N ALA A 465 19.10 -4.10 34.60
CA ALA A 465 19.85 -2.84 34.82
C ALA A 465 20.00 -1.96 33.55
N GLY A 466 18.92 -1.76 32.79
CA GLY A 466 18.93 -0.92 31.58
C GLY A 466 19.69 -1.50 30.37
N ARG A 467 20.31 -2.69 30.51
CA ARG A 467 20.93 -3.44 29.40
C ARG A 467 20.07 -4.65 29.05
N GLU A 468 19.85 -4.84 27.76
CA GLU A 468 19.14 -6.01 27.25
C GLU A 468 20.12 -7.14 26.94
N TRP A 469 19.97 -8.27 27.63
CA TRP A 469 20.73 -9.48 27.40
C TRP A 469 20.04 -10.33 26.33
N ALA A 470 20.75 -10.63 25.26
CA ALA A 470 20.28 -11.41 24.12
C ALA A 470 20.23 -12.93 24.41
N PHE A 471 19.63 -13.32 25.54
CA PHE A 471 19.61 -14.70 26.02
C PHE A 471 19.00 -15.65 24.98
N GLY A 472 17.84 -15.32 24.42
CA GLY A 472 17.21 -16.12 23.37
C GLY A 472 18.11 -16.35 22.14
N THR A 473 18.82 -15.31 21.68
CA THR A 473 19.76 -15.42 20.55
C THR A 473 20.95 -16.34 20.88
N TRP A 474 21.48 -16.25 22.10
CA TRP A 474 22.54 -17.13 22.59
C TRP A 474 22.10 -18.60 22.67
N SER A 475 20.91 -18.86 23.23
CA SER A 475 20.38 -20.23 23.37
C SER A 475 20.21 -20.93 22.02
N VAL A 476 19.69 -20.22 21.00
CA VAL A 476 19.57 -20.76 19.64
C VAL A 476 20.94 -21.08 19.03
N GLY A 477 21.91 -20.18 19.19
CA GLY A 477 23.27 -20.39 18.68
C GLY A 477 23.97 -21.58 19.33
N ILE A 478 23.86 -21.73 20.66
CA ILE A 478 24.43 -22.86 21.40
C ILE A 478 23.78 -24.18 20.97
N LEU A 479 22.44 -24.23 20.86
CA LEU A 479 21.73 -25.44 20.45
C LEU A 479 22.20 -25.92 19.07
N LEU A 480 22.30 -25.00 18.10
CA LEU A 480 22.79 -25.33 16.75
C LEU A 480 24.25 -25.81 16.79
N ALA A 481 25.14 -25.11 17.50
CA ALA A 481 26.54 -25.50 17.60
C ALA A 481 26.70 -26.90 18.23
N LEU A 482 25.98 -27.20 19.31
CA LEU A 482 25.97 -28.50 19.95
C LEU A 482 25.42 -29.60 19.03
N SER A 483 24.37 -29.31 18.25
CA SER A 483 23.82 -30.26 17.28
C SER A 483 24.82 -30.63 16.17
N GLY A 484 25.57 -29.65 15.64
CA GLY A 484 26.62 -29.90 14.64
C GLY A 484 27.80 -30.69 15.21
N LEU A 485 28.23 -30.39 16.44
CA LEU A 485 29.26 -31.17 17.14
C LEU A 485 28.80 -32.62 17.38
N ALA A 486 27.54 -32.82 17.77
CA ALA A 486 26.97 -34.14 17.97
C ALA A 486 26.92 -34.97 16.68
N MET A 487 26.62 -34.35 15.52
CA MET A 487 26.68 -35.03 14.22
C MET A 487 28.09 -35.52 13.88
N LEU A 488 29.12 -34.72 14.18
CA LEU A 488 30.52 -35.12 13.99
C LEU A 488 30.94 -36.22 14.98
N ALA A 489 30.50 -36.12 16.24
CA ALA A 489 30.76 -37.12 17.27
C ALA A 489 30.12 -38.49 16.97
N ARG A 490 29.00 -38.51 16.22
CA ARG A 490 28.38 -39.73 15.70
C ARG A 490 29.04 -40.28 14.43
N HIS A 491 30.12 -39.68 13.98
CA HIS A 491 30.85 -40.06 12.77
C HIS A 491 29.97 -40.15 11.52
N GLU A 492 29.00 -39.23 11.36
CA GLU A 492 28.18 -39.19 10.16
C GLU A 492 29.05 -38.84 8.93
N ALA A 493 29.18 -39.78 8.00
CA ALA A 493 30.08 -39.65 6.84
C ALA A 493 29.83 -38.37 6.02
N GLY A 494 28.56 -38.00 5.82
CA GLY A 494 28.19 -36.76 5.13
C GLY A 494 28.61 -35.50 5.89
N ALA A 495 28.38 -35.47 7.21
CA ALA A 495 28.79 -34.35 8.05
C ALA A 495 30.31 -34.17 8.05
N ILE A 496 31.06 -35.26 8.22
CA ILE A 496 32.53 -35.22 8.13
C ILE A 496 32.97 -34.71 6.75
N GLY A 497 32.35 -35.21 5.67
CA GLY A 497 32.64 -34.77 4.31
C GLY A 497 32.44 -33.26 4.11
N ALA A 498 31.32 -32.71 4.62
CA ALA A 498 31.07 -31.27 4.59
C ALA A 498 32.08 -30.47 5.43
N ALA A 499 32.41 -30.92 6.64
CA ALA A 499 33.40 -30.27 7.50
C ALA A 499 34.78 -30.19 6.81
N VAL A 500 35.22 -31.30 6.19
CA VAL A 500 36.47 -31.36 5.44
C VAL A 500 36.43 -30.44 4.22
N ALA A 501 35.35 -30.44 3.45
CA ALA A 501 35.20 -29.55 2.28
C ALA A 501 35.24 -28.06 2.68
N ILE A 502 34.53 -27.68 3.75
CA ILE A 502 34.53 -26.32 4.29
C ILE A 502 35.95 -25.93 4.74
N ALA A 503 36.62 -26.79 5.52
CA ALA A 503 37.96 -26.53 6.03
C ALA A 503 39.00 -26.43 4.89
N ALA A 504 38.95 -27.33 3.92
CA ALA A 504 39.82 -27.32 2.75
C ALA A 504 39.63 -26.04 1.92
N LEU A 505 38.39 -25.66 1.64
CA LEU A 505 38.11 -24.43 0.89
C LEU A 505 38.52 -23.18 1.68
N ALA A 506 38.22 -23.12 2.98
CA ALA A 506 38.65 -22.03 3.86
C ALA A 506 40.18 -21.90 3.89
N PHE A 507 40.91 -23.01 3.96
CA PHE A 507 42.37 -23.02 3.90
C PHE A 507 42.88 -22.49 2.55
N VAL A 508 42.35 -22.99 1.44
CA VAL A 508 42.73 -22.54 0.08
C VAL A 508 42.47 -21.04 -0.08
N LEU A 509 41.33 -20.53 0.36
CA LEU A 509 41.03 -19.10 0.25
C LEU A 509 41.87 -18.24 1.22
N ALA A 510 42.14 -18.73 2.44
CA ALA A 510 42.96 -18.01 3.42
C ALA A 510 44.41 -17.83 2.95
N THR A 511 44.99 -18.81 2.27
CA THR A 511 46.35 -18.69 1.68
C THR A 511 46.43 -17.64 0.56
N ARG A 512 45.30 -17.32 -0.07
CA ARG A 512 45.22 -16.30 -1.15
C ARG A 512 44.84 -14.91 -0.65
N ALA A 513 44.14 -14.83 0.48
CA ALA A 513 43.66 -13.56 1.06
C ALA A 513 44.77 -12.65 1.63
N GLY A 514 46.02 -13.13 1.76
CA GLY A 514 47.13 -12.38 2.37
C GLY A 514 47.81 -11.31 1.50
N ARG A 515 47.28 -10.98 0.31
CA ARG A 515 47.94 -10.08 -0.67
C ARG A 515 47.22 -8.75 -0.93
N THR A 516 46.19 -8.40 -0.17
CA THR A 516 45.35 -7.22 -0.45
C THR A 516 46.01 -5.92 0.04
N VAL A 517 46.53 -5.12 -0.90
CA VAL A 517 46.82 -3.69 -0.73
C VAL A 517 45.49 -2.94 -0.60
N GLY A 518 45.46 -1.93 0.29
CA GLY A 518 44.27 -1.15 0.62
C GLY A 518 43.53 -0.64 -0.61
N SER A 519 42.37 -1.23 -0.88
CA SER A 519 41.33 -0.58 -1.65
C SER A 519 40.32 -0.05 -0.64
N GLU A 520 39.93 1.22 -0.81
CA GLU A 520 38.78 1.83 -0.13
C GLU A 520 37.58 0.88 -0.12
N PRO A 521 36.67 0.97 0.88
CA PRO A 521 35.50 0.10 0.96
C PRO A 521 34.69 0.17 -0.34
N ALA A 522 35.01 -0.76 -1.24
CA ALA A 522 34.64 -0.74 -2.63
C ALA A 522 33.13 -0.92 -2.73
N ASP A 523 32.43 0.19 -2.96
CA ASP A 523 31.44 0.50 -4.00
C ASP A 523 30.40 -0.55 -4.46
N LEU A 524 30.37 -1.73 -3.85
CA LEU A 524 29.63 -2.92 -4.30
C LEU A 524 28.43 -3.21 -3.40
N ASP A 525 28.33 -2.52 -2.25
CA ASP A 525 27.35 -2.80 -1.22
C ASP A 525 26.20 -1.79 -1.18
N ALA A 526 26.38 -0.65 -1.86
CA ALA A 526 25.30 0.25 -2.28
C ALA A 526 24.36 -0.41 -3.32
N SER A 527 24.75 -1.55 -3.91
CA SER A 527 23.91 -2.36 -4.80
C SER A 527 22.84 -3.19 -4.08
N GLN A 528 22.85 -3.23 -2.73
CA GLN A 528 21.98 -4.14 -1.99
C GLN A 528 20.59 -3.56 -1.68
N LEU A 529 20.47 -2.24 -1.63
CA LEU A 529 19.21 -1.54 -1.35
C LEU A 529 18.54 -1.04 -2.63
N LEU A 530 19.29 -0.79 -3.70
CA LEU A 530 18.71 -0.44 -5.00
C LEU A 530 18.16 -1.71 -5.69
N PRO A 531 16.86 -1.75 -6.08
CA PRO A 531 16.22 -2.94 -6.66
C PRO A 531 16.83 -3.41 -8.00
N SER A 532 17.43 -2.51 -8.78
CA SER A 532 17.97 -2.78 -10.12
C SER A 532 19.23 -1.94 -10.41
N THR A 533 20.13 -2.48 -11.23
CA THR A 533 21.21 -1.74 -11.90
C THR A 533 20.74 -1.02 -13.16
N GLU A 534 19.61 -1.48 -13.72
CA GLU A 534 18.94 -0.88 -14.86
C GLU A 534 17.94 0.16 -14.40
N LEU A 535 17.94 1.26 -15.14
CA LEU A 535 17.36 2.51 -14.78
C LEU A 535 16.16 2.76 -15.71
N SER A 536 14.98 2.99 -15.13
CA SER A 536 13.77 3.23 -15.93
C SER A 536 13.59 4.72 -16.20
N PHE A 537 13.41 5.03 -17.48
CA PHE A 537 13.05 6.35 -17.97
C PHE A 537 11.53 6.42 -18.04
N GLY A 538 10.90 6.88 -16.97
CA GLY A 538 9.46 7.14 -16.93
C GLY A 538 9.21 8.58 -16.50
N PRO A 539 8.21 9.29 -17.05
CA PRO A 539 7.77 10.55 -16.46
C PRO A 539 7.28 10.27 -15.03
N LEU A 540 7.78 11.02 -14.04
CA LEU A 540 7.12 11.08 -12.73
C LEU A 540 5.78 11.76 -12.94
N GLU A 541 4.68 11.07 -12.65
CA GLU A 541 3.37 11.71 -12.57
C GLU A 541 3.42 12.80 -11.50
N PRO A 542 3.02 14.04 -11.83
CA PRO A 542 2.88 15.09 -10.84
C PRO A 542 1.83 14.64 -9.82
N ARG A 543 2.17 14.76 -8.53
CA ARG A 543 1.25 14.47 -7.44
C ARG A 543 1.21 15.65 -6.48
N PRO A 544 0.00 16.16 -6.17
CA PRO A 544 -0.15 17.13 -5.09
C PRO A 544 0.48 16.60 -3.81
N GLN A 545 1.00 17.50 -2.96
CA GLN A 545 1.63 17.16 -1.66
C GLN A 545 2.93 16.35 -1.75
N THR A 546 3.70 16.57 -2.82
CA THR A 546 5.05 16.01 -2.95
C THR A 546 6.08 16.85 -2.18
N ILE A 547 6.88 16.21 -1.33
CA ILE A 547 8.05 16.77 -0.66
C ILE A 547 9.31 16.38 -1.45
N LEU A 548 9.99 17.37 -2.02
CA LEU A 548 11.26 17.18 -2.71
C LEU A 548 12.42 17.33 -1.73
N VAL A 549 13.30 16.33 -1.67
CA VAL A 549 14.41 16.26 -0.72
C VAL A 549 15.72 16.08 -1.48
N PRO A 550 16.41 17.17 -1.87
CA PRO A 550 17.71 17.09 -2.52
C PRO A 550 18.80 16.63 -1.54
N VAL A 551 19.59 15.64 -1.93
CA VAL A 551 20.67 15.06 -1.12
C VAL A 551 21.94 14.95 -1.94
N ARG A 552 23.06 15.43 -1.38
CA ARG A 552 24.40 15.27 -2.00
C ARG A 552 25.39 14.55 -1.07
N ASN A 553 25.30 14.77 0.24
CA ASN A 553 26.25 14.20 1.19
C ASN A 553 25.65 12.97 1.92
N PRO A 554 26.22 11.76 1.75
CA PRO A 554 25.70 10.55 2.38
C PRO A 554 25.86 10.53 3.91
N ASN A 555 26.69 11.40 4.48
CA ASN A 555 26.91 11.51 5.93
C ASN A 555 25.95 12.50 6.60
N TRP A 556 25.18 13.28 5.83
CA TRP A 556 24.29 14.31 6.37
C TRP A 556 22.87 14.16 5.83
N LEU A 557 22.04 13.44 6.58
CA LEU A 557 20.66 13.09 6.20
C LEU A 557 19.60 13.63 7.18
N ALA A 558 19.92 14.67 7.97
CA ALA A 558 19.00 15.23 8.96
C ALA A 558 17.70 15.78 8.34
N HIS A 559 17.78 16.43 7.19
CA HIS A 559 16.62 16.89 6.41
C HIS A 559 15.81 15.72 5.83
N VAL A 560 16.46 14.62 5.46
CA VAL A 560 15.78 13.38 5.08
C VAL A 560 15.05 12.77 6.27
N ASP A 561 15.69 12.72 7.45
CA ASP A 561 15.07 12.26 8.70
C ASP A 561 13.81 13.06 9.04
N ALA A 562 13.89 14.39 8.92
CA ALA A 562 12.77 15.29 9.16
C ALA A 562 11.64 15.08 8.15
N ALA A 563 11.95 15.06 6.85
CA ALA A 563 10.96 14.80 5.80
C ALA A 563 10.22 13.46 6.02
N LEU A 564 10.93 12.42 6.47
CA LEU A 564 10.35 11.10 6.76
C LEU A 564 9.47 11.05 8.02
N ARG A 565 9.68 11.96 8.97
CA ARG A 565 8.84 12.09 10.17
C ARG A 565 7.54 12.84 9.86
N THR A 566 7.62 13.88 9.03
CA THR A 566 6.48 14.73 8.66
C THR A 566 5.59 14.09 7.58
N SER A 567 6.12 13.16 6.78
CA SER A 567 5.45 12.55 5.63
C SER A 567 4.39 11.49 5.94
N ARG A 568 3.51 11.72 6.92
CA ARG A 568 2.40 10.78 7.18
C ARG A 568 1.55 10.55 5.92
N ASP A 569 1.23 11.63 5.22
CA ASP A 569 0.35 11.63 4.03
C ASP A 569 1.04 12.19 2.76
N HIS A 570 2.28 12.65 2.86
CA HIS A 570 3.01 13.29 1.76
C HIS A 570 3.91 12.33 0.97
N HIS A 571 4.05 12.56 -0.34
CA HIS A 571 4.95 11.79 -1.20
C HIS A 571 6.38 12.33 -1.12
N VAL A 572 7.33 11.54 -0.60
CA VAL A 572 8.73 11.97 -0.49
C VAL A 572 9.53 11.55 -1.72
N VAL A 573 10.11 12.53 -2.42
CA VAL A 573 11.02 12.33 -3.56
C VAL A 573 12.42 12.76 -3.15
N ILE A 574 13.35 11.83 -3.10
CA ILE A 574 14.76 12.07 -2.82
C ILE A 574 15.49 12.28 -4.15
N MET A 575 16.12 13.43 -4.30
CA MET A 575 16.73 13.88 -5.55
C MET A 575 18.24 14.06 -5.40
N MET A 576 19.01 13.73 -6.43
CA MET A 576 20.42 14.12 -6.55
C MET A 576 20.66 14.81 -7.89
N ALA A 577 21.37 15.94 -7.88
CA ALA A 577 21.75 16.65 -9.09
C ALA A 577 23.16 16.22 -9.53
N ARG A 578 23.31 15.80 -10.80
CA ARG A 578 24.59 15.43 -11.43
C ARG A 578 25.09 16.61 -12.25
N ILE A 579 26.23 17.20 -11.88
CA ILE A 579 26.75 18.40 -12.54
C ILE A 579 27.59 18.06 -13.77
N ILE A 580 27.08 18.36 -14.96
CA ILE A 580 27.77 18.12 -16.25
C ILE A 580 29.04 18.98 -16.32
N GLY A 581 30.19 18.34 -16.62
CA GLY A 581 31.51 18.98 -16.70
C GLY A 581 32.32 18.99 -15.39
N ILE A 582 31.68 18.68 -14.25
CA ILE A 582 32.37 18.49 -12.95
C ILE A 582 32.32 17.02 -12.53
N ASP A 583 31.14 16.40 -12.60
CA ASP A 583 30.92 15.02 -12.16
C ASP A 583 31.10 14.00 -13.31
N THR A 584 31.15 14.44 -14.58
CA THR A 584 31.31 13.61 -15.80
C THR A 584 31.99 14.42 -16.92
N ASP A 585 32.76 13.76 -17.80
CA ASP A 585 33.37 14.37 -19.00
C ASP A 585 32.33 14.95 -19.98
N ASP A 586 32.71 15.97 -20.76
CA ASP A 586 31.82 16.77 -21.62
C ASP A 586 31.14 15.98 -22.76
N GLU A 587 31.66 14.79 -23.10
CA GLU A 587 30.99 13.84 -23.98
C GLU A 587 29.97 13.03 -23.19
N TRP A 588 28.71 13.47 -23.25
CA TRP A 588 27.52 12.76 -22.75
C TRP A 588 27.34 11.40 -23.46
N THR A 589 28.19 10.44 -23.11
CA THR A 589 28.23 9.08 -23.65
C THR A 589 27.47 8.18 -22.70
N ASP A 590 26.16 8.02 -22.94
CA ASP A 590 25.38 6.81 -22.64
C ASP A 590 25.58 6.10 -21.26
N GLU A 591 26.03 6.81 -20.23
CA GLU A 591 26.18 6.26 -18.87
C GLU A 591 24.80 6.19 -18.21
N THR A 592 24.05 5.18 -18.66
CA THR A 592 22.73 4.75 -18.17
C THR A 592 22.77 4.14 -16.77
N HIS A 593 23.87 4.33 -16.00
CA HIS A 593 24.08 3.78 -14.67
C HIS A 593 24.39 4.88 -13.63
N PRO A 594 23.89 4.74 -12.38
CA PRO A 594 24.23 5.69 -11.32
C PRO A 594 25.68 5.50 -10.87
N THR A 595 26.37 6.60 -10.56
CA THR A 595 27.78 6.59 -10.11
C THR A 595 27.92 5.96 -8.73
N ALA A 596 29.16 5.64 -8.35
CA ALA A 596 29.56 5.20 -7.00
C ALA A 596 28.94 6.04 -5.87
N SER A 597 29.11 7.36 -5.96
CA SER A 597 28.69 8.32 -4.97
C SER A 597 27.16 8.46 -4.90
N GLU A 598 26.47 8.50 -6.04
CA GLU A 598 25.00 8.55 -6.12
C GLU A 598 24.36 7.31 -5.50
N ARG A 599 24.90 6.13 -5.80
CA ARG A 599 24.42 4.86 -5.22
C ARG A 599 24.57 4.87 -3.71
N LEU A 600 25.69 5.38 -3.18
CA LEU A 600 25.93 5.46 -1.75
C LEU A 600 24.93 6.39 -1.03
N VAL A 601 24.66 7.57 -1.61
CA VAL A 601 23.70 8.55 -1.07
C VAL A 601 22.29 7.95 -1.01
N PHE A 602 21.78 7.43 -2.12
CA PHE A 602 20.44 6.88 -2.16
C PHE A 602 20.28 5.63 -1.30
N SER A 603 21.32 4.79 -1.22
CA SER A 603 21.28 3.62 -0.35
C SER A 603 21.10 4.00 1.12
N ARG A 604 21.81 5.03 1.59
CA ARG A 604 21.66 5.51 2.98
C ARG A 604 20.34 6.21 3.22
N ALA A 605 19.86 6.98 2.24
CA ALA A 605 18.57 7.65 2.33
C ALA A 605 17.41 6.63 2.37
N LEU A 606 17.47 5.59 1.54
CA LEU A 606 16.52 4.47 1.56
C LEU A 606 16.62 3.66 2.86
N ALA A 607 17.82 3.41 3.39
CA ALA A 607 17.99 2.77 4.70
C ALA A 607 17.32 3.58 5.83
N LEU A 608 17.41 4.90 5.77
CA LEU A 608 16.73 5.79 6.70
C LEU A 608 15.20 5.70 6.54
N ALA A 609 14.69 5.75 5.32
CA ALA A 609 13.27 5.57 5.02
C ALA A 609 12.71 4.23 5.53
N GLU A 610 13.46 3.15 5.33
CA GLU A 610 13.10 1.80 5.81
C GLU A 610 13.05 1.73 7.34
N ARG A 611 13.92 2.45 8.04
CA ARG A 611 13.90 2.54 9.51
C ARG A 611 12.61 3.20 10.02
N TYR A 612 12.08 4.19 9.30
CA TYR A 612 10.79 4.83 9.60
C TYR A 612 9.58 4.06 9.06
N GLY A 613 9.80 3.03 8.24
CA GLY A 613 8.71 2.33 7.55
C GLY A 613 8.01 3.20 6.52
N ARG A 614 8.75 4.06 5.80
CA ARG A 614 8.23 4.99 4.79
C ARG A 614 8.71 4.63 3.38
N SER A 615 7.86 4.86 2.39
CA SER A 615 8.22 4.74 0.97
C SER A 615 8.81 6.05 0.45
N VAL A 616 9.89 5.99 -0.32
CA VAL A 616 10.51 7.16 -0.97
C VAL A 616 10.75 6.87 -2.45
N ARG A 617 10.61 7.89 -3.31
CA ARG A 617 11.05 7.81 -4.71
C ARG A 617 12.44 8.40 -4.85
N LEU A 618 13.27 7.80 -5.70
CA LEU A 618 14.64 8.26 -5.96
C LEU A 618 14.73 8.83 -7.38
N MET A 619 15.41 9.96 -7.50
CA MET A 619 15.55 10.71 -8.75
C MET A 619 16.97 11.25 -8.91
N ILE A 620 17.58 11.03 -10.08
CA ILE A 620 18.82 11.73 -10.48
C ILE A 620 18.42 12.77 -11.51
N MET A 621 19.01 13.95 -11.45
CA MET A 621 18.77 14.98 -12.46
C MET A 621 20.09 15.54 -12.98
N PRO A 622 20.36 15.43 -14.29
CA PRO A 622 21.51 16.09 -14.88
C PRO A 622 21.31 17.61 -14.87
N ALA A 623 22.36 18.33 -14.51
CA ALA A 623 22.31 19.76 -14.27
C ALA A 623 23.63 20.42 -14.67
N ARG A 624 23.61 21.68 -15.11
CA ARG A 624 24.81 22.54 -15.09
C ARG A 624 24.87 23.38 -13.80
N ASN A 625 23.71 23.61 -13.19
CA ASN A 625 23.54 24.32 -11.93
C ASN A 625 22.50 23.59 -11.07
N VAL A 626 22.84 23.35 -9.80
CA VAL A 626 22.01 22.57 -8.87
C VAL A 626 20.68 23.26 -8.56
N PHE A 627 20.66 24.59 -8.41
CA PHE A 627 19.44 25.34 -8.09
C PHE A 627 18.47 25.35 -9.27
N ASP A 628 18.97 25.55 -10.49
CA ASP A 628 18.14 25.52 -11.71
C ASP A 628 17.51 24.14 -11.92
N ALA A 629 18.27 23.07 -11.62
CA ALA A 629 17.75 21.71 -11.67
C ALA A 629 16.69 21.45 -10.59
N LEU A 630 16.90 21.95 -9.38
CA LEU A 630 15.93 21.81 -8.29
C LEU A 630 14.59 22.47 -8.66
N VAL A 631 14.62 23.70 -9.18
CA VAL A 631 13.42 24.42 -9.63
C VAL A 631 12.68 23.65 -10.72
N ALA A 632 13.40 23.16 -11.73
CA ALA A 632 12.79 22.38 -12.79
C ALA A 632 12.18 21.06 -12.29
N ALA A 633 12.79 20.40 -11.31
CA ALA A 633 12.20 19.21 -10.68
C ALA A 633 10.92 19.54 -9.89
N VAL A 634 10.92 20.65 -9.14
CA VAL A 634 9.74 21.13 -8.40
C VAL A 634 8.57 21.40 -9.34
N GLN A 635 8.81 22.13 -10.44
CA GLN A 635 7.78 22.46 -11.42
C GLN A 635 7.19 21.21 -12.07
N ARG A 636 8.04 20.25 -12.42
CA ARG A 636 7.62 19.01 -13.07
C ARG A 636 6.87 18.06 -12.14
N LEU A 637 7.24 18.02 -10.85
CA LEU A 637 6.61 17.15 -9.85
C LEU A 637 5.38 17.79 -9.19
N GLN A 638 5.16 19.09 -9.41
CA GLN A 638 4.24 19.91 -8.63
C GLN A 638 4.49 19.76 -7.13
N ALA A 639 5.76 19.79 -6.74
CA ALA A 639 6.16 19.65 -5.34
C ALA A 639 5.74 20.88 -4.55
N SER A 640 5.02 20.67 -3.45
CA SER A 640 4.55 21.74 -2.55
C SER A 640 5.61 22.13 -1.53
N GLU A 641 6.54 21.23 -1.20
CA GLU A 641 7.61 21.49 -0.23
C GLU A 641 8.98 21.00 -0.70
N ILE A 642 10.04 21.71 -0.29
CA ILE A 642 11.44 21.36 -0.54
C ILE A 642 12.17 21.28 0.80
N TYR A 643 12.76 20.13 1.13
CA TYR A 643 13.50 19.94 2.40
C TYR A 643 14.99 19.80 2.09
N VAL A 644 15.76 20.83 2.44
CA VAL A 644 17.21 20.87 2.22
C VAL A 644 17.97 20.82 3.55
N GLY A 645 19.16 20.23 3.52
CA GLY A 645 20.13 20.41 4.59
C GLY A 645 20.85 21.75 4.46
N GLU A 646 21.30 22.27 5.59
CA GLU A 646 22.25 23.39 5.64
C GLU A 646 23.52 23.05 4.82
N SER A 647 23.95 23.97 3.97
CA SER A 647 25.19 23.81 3.21
C SER A 647 26.42 23.97 4.10
N ALA A 648 27.51 23.27 3.78
CA ALA A 648 28.79 23.46 4.44
C ALA A 648 29.55 24.71 3.94
N SER A 649 29.14 25.28 2.80
CA SER A 649 29.85 26.37 2.12
C SER A 649 29.07 27.69 2.03
N ILE A 650 27.74 27.67 2.26
CA ILE A 650 26.87 28.85 2.17
C ILE A 650 25.87 28.86 3.33
N SER A 651 25.47 30.05 3.80
CA SER A 651 24.47 30.19 4.87
C SER A 651 23.06 29.83 4.39
N ALA A 652 22.15 29.53 5.33
CA ALA A 652 20.74 29.23 5.02
C ALA A 652 20.05 30.36 4.23
N ASP A 653 20.27 31.62 4.63
CA ASP A 653 19.71 32.78 3.92
C ASP A 653 20.27 32.92 2.50
N ALA A 654 21.57 32.72 2.32
CA ALA A 654 22.20 32.75 1.00
C ALA A 654 21.71 31.60 0.10
N GLN A 655 21.50 30.41 0.68
CA GLN A 655 20.95 29.26 -0.01
C GLN A 655 19.50 29.49 -0.46
N ALA A 656 18.66 30.09 0.39
CA ALA A 656 17.30 30.50 0.05
C ALA A 656 17.30 31.56 -1.06
N GLN A 657 18.19 32.56 -0.97
CA GLN A 657 18.33 33.62 -1.98
C GLN A 657 18.72 33.06 -3.36
N LEU A 658 19.72 32.17 -3.43
CA LEU A 658 20.16 31.56 -4.69
C LEU A 658 19.07 30.68 -5.33
N LEU A 659 18.30 29.96 -4.50
CA LEU A 659 17.17 29.18 -4.98
C LEU A 659 16.03 30.06 -5.48
N GLY A 660 15.76 31.19 -4.81
CA GLY A 660 14.82 32.21 -5.27
C GLY A 660 15.23 32.82 -6.62
N GLN A 661 16.51 33.17 -6.78
CA GLN A 661 17.05 33.66 -8.07
C GLN A 661 16.97 32.61 -9.18
N ALA A 662 17.13 31.33 -8.88
CA ALA A 662 16.90 30.25 -9.84
C ALA A 662 15.41 30.14 -10.21
N TRP A 663 14.51 30.32 -9.23
CA TRP A 663 13.06 30.32 -9.45
C TRP A 663 12.62 31.43 -10.40
N GLU A 664 13.11 32.65 -10.20
CA GLU A 664 12.80 33.81 -11.07
C GLU A 664 13.35 33.67 -12.50
N ARG A 665 14.46 32.94 -12.68
CA ARG A 665 15.03 32.67 -14.01
C ARG A 665 14.29 31.55 -14.76
N ALA A 666 13.52 30.72 -14.06
CA ALA A 666 12.78 29.61 -14.65
C ALA A 666 11.49 30.09 -15.34
N PRO A 667 10.86 29.27 -16.21
CA PRO A 667 9.55 29.58 -16.76
C PRO A 667 8.54 29.85 -15.64
N ARG A 668 7.69 30.87 -15.81
CA ARG A 668 6.65 31.21 -14.82
C ARG A 668 5.79 29.98 -14.52
N SER A 669 5.60 29.71 -13.25
CA SER A 669 4.83 28.58 -12.72
C SER A 669 3.95 29.08 -11.59
N ASP A 670 2.67 28.69 -11.59
CA ASP A 670 1.69 29.07 -10.57
C ASP A 670 1.80 28.21 -9.29
N LEU A 671 2.96 27.59 -9.05
CA LEU A 671 3.16 26.68 -7.93
C LEU A 671 3.59 27.47 -6.69
N HIS A 672 2.89 27.22 -5.58
CA HIS A 672 3.30 27.71 -4.26
C HIS A 672 4.19 26.67 -3.59
N VAL A 673 5.45 27.04 -3.36
CA VAL A 673 6.45 26.09 -2.88
C VAL A 673 7.09 26.60 -1.60
N ARG A 674 7.04 25.76 -0.57
CA ARG A 674 7.62 26.00 0.75
C ARG A 674 9.01 25.35 0.85
N LEU A 675 10.05 26.15 1.05
CA LEU A 675 11.41 25.70 1.30
C LEU A 675 11.68 25.59 2.80
N VAL A 676 12.12 24.43 3.26
CA VAL A 676 12.49 24.16 4.66
C VAL A 676 13.97 23.78 4.73
N ILE A 677 14.77 24.58 5.45
CA ILE A 677 16.20 24.36 5.65
C ILE A 677 16.46 23.81 7.05
N HIS A 678 16.97 22.59 7.15
CA HIS A 678 17.27 21.93 8.43
C HIS A 678 18.73 22.11 8.85
N HIS A 679 18.91 22.65 10.06
CA HIS A 679 20.21 22.90 10.70
C HIS A 679 20.72 21.70 11.49
N ARG A 680 22.04 21.67 11.75
CA ARG A 680 22.65 20.62 12.60
C ARG A 680 22.15 20.61 14.04
N SER A 681 21.68 21.76 14.53
CA SER A 681 21.15 21.93 15.90
C SER A 681 19.76 21.31 16.10
N GLY A 682 19.08 20.89 15.02
CA GLY A 682 17.68 20.42 15.07
C GLY A 682 16.65 21.53 14.81
N ARG A 683 17.07 22.79 14.62
CA ARG A 683 16.21 23.90 14.17
C ARG A 683 15.91 23.79 12.67
N ALA A 684 14.77 24.34 12.23
CA ALA A 684 14.42 24.48 10.82
C ALA A 684 13.98 25.92 10.51
N ASP A 685 14.44 26.47 9.38
CA ASP A 685 14.00 27.77 8.86
C ASP A 685 13.13 27.56 7.61
N VAL A 686 12.06 28.35 7.45
CA VAL A 686 11.05 28.19 6.38
C VAL A 686 11.03 29.44 5.50
N TYR A 687 11.01 29.23 4.18
CA TYR A 687 10.96 30.27 3.14
C TYR A 687 9.93 29.89 2.07
N HIS A 688 9.46 30.86 1.28
CA HIS A 688 8.52 30.64 0.16
C HIS A 688 9.18 31.02 -1.17
N LEU A 689 8.96 30.22 -2.22
CA LEU A 689 9.50 30.47 -3.57
C LEU A 689 8.37 30.85 -4.54
N GLY A 690 8.64 31.87 -5.36
CA GLY A 690 7.76 32.33 -6.44
C GLY A 690 6.79 33.43 -6.09
N ALA A 691 6.06 33.90 -7.11
CA ALA A 691 4.92 34.79 -6.99
C ALA A 691 3.78 34.03 -6.28
N HIS A 692 3.82 34.08 -4.97
CA HIS A 692 2.67 33.77 -4.15
C HIS A 692 1.76 35.00 -4.18
N ALA A 693 0.45 34.77 -4.06
CA ALA A 693 -0.40 35.87 -3.66
C ALA A 693 0.19 36.40 -2.35
N PRO A 694 0.62 37.68 -2.28
CA PRO A 694 0.95 38.23 -0.98
C PRO A 694 -0.28 38.02 -0.11
N GLU A 695 -0.09 37.53 1.11
CA GLU A 695 -1.15 37.49 2.11
C GLU A 695 -1.47 38.94 2.50
N LEU A 696 -2.15 39.65 1.61
CA LEU A 696 -2.61 41.01 1.83
C LEU A 696 -3.76 40.92 2.80
N ASN A 697 -3.53 41.43 3.99
CA ASN A 697 -4.60 41.59 4.95
C ASN A 697 -5.46 42.79 4.51
N ALA A 698 -6.68 42.94 5.03
CA ALA A 698 -7.55 44.03 4.59
C ALA A 698 -6.98 45.43 4.88
N ARG A 699 -6.06 45.61 5.85
CA ARG A 699 -5.38 46.91 6.03
C ARG A 699 -4.50 47.25 4.83
N ASP A 700 -3.85 46.25 4.24
CA ASP A 700 -3.02 46.44 3.04
C ASP A 700 -3.90 46.84 1.85
N LEU A 701 -5.09 46.23 1.71
CA LEU A 701 -6.07 46.58 0.68
C LEU A 701 -6.68 47.98 0.89
N ASP A 702 -7.01 48.35 2.13
CA ASP A 702 -7.50 49.70 2.50
C ASP A 702 -6.45 50.77 2.18
N LEU A 703 -5.17 50.50 2.46
CA LEU A 703 -4.07 51.41 2.14
C LEU A 703 -3.94 51.60 0.63
N ILE A 704 -3.95 50.50 -0.14
CA ILE A 704 -3.94 50.56 -1.61
C ILE A 704 -5.13 51.37 -2.14
N HIS A 705 -6.32 51.19 -1.56
CA HIS A 705 -7.52 51.93 -1.93
C HIS A 705 -7.42 53.42 -1.61
N SER A 706 -6.89 53.79 -0.45
CA SER A 706 -6.74 55.20 -0.04
C SER A 706 -5.78 55.98 -0.95
N VAL A 707 -4.62 55.41 -1.27
CA VAL A 707 -3.64 56.01 -2.19
C VAL A 707 -4.19 56.08 -3.61
N TRP A 708 -4.97 55.08 -4.03
CA TRP A 708 -5.67 55.10 -5.30
C TRP A 708 -6.70 56.23 -5.41
N LEU A 709 -7.52 56.45 -4.37
CA LEU A 709 -8.48 57.57 -4.37
C LEU A 709 -7.81 58.91 -4.58
N ASP A 710 -6.66 59.14 -3.95
CA ASP A 710 -5.92 60.39 -4.09
C ASP A 710 -5.24 60.53 -5.45
N ALA A 711 -4.68 59.43 -5.99
CA ALA A 711 -4.12 59.41 -7.33
C ALA A 711 -5.18 59.63 -8.43
N VAL A 712 -6.39 59.05 -8.29
CA VAL A 712 -7.51 59.25 -9.23
C VAL A 712 -7.99 60.70 -9.21
N LYS A 713 -8.05 61.35 -8.04
CA LYS A 713 -8.39 62.78 -7.94
C LYS A 713 -7.39 63.66 -8.69
N ALA A 714 -6.10 63.31 -8.67
CA ALA A 714 -5.03 64.11 -9.27
C ALA A 714 -4.80 63.82 -10.77
N LEU A 715 -4.88 62.54 -11.18
CA LEU A 715 -4.45 62.08 -12.51
C LEU A 715 -5.63 61.64 -13.39
N GLY A 716 -6.81 61.41 -12.83
CA GLY A 716 -8.03 61.08 -13.56
C GLY A 716 -8.45 59.60 -13.49
N ARG A 717 -9.58 59.30 -14.12
CA ARG A 717 -10.33 58.03 -13.95
C ARG A 717 -9.67 56.77 -14.54
N HIS A 718 -8.56 56.92 -15.24
CA HIS A 718 -7.85 55.83 -15.90
C HIS A 718 -6.80 55.16 -14.99
N VAL A 719 -6.60 55.69 -13.77
CA VAL A 719 -5.74 55.09 -12.77
C VAL A 719 -6.54 54.01 -12.03
N HIS A 720 -6.00 52.81 -11.93
CA HIS A 720 -6.59 51.67 -11.23
C HIS A 720 -5.74 51.28 -10.00
N HIS A 721 -6.29 50.49 -9.06
CA HIS A 721 -5.55 50.03 -7.87
C HIS A 721 -4.24 49.32 -8.22
N HIS A 722 -4.22 48.55 -9.31
CA HIS A 722 -3.01 47.89 -9.78
C HIS A 722 -1.95 48.86 -10.30
N ASP A 723 -2.32 50.07 -10.74
CA ASP A 723 -1.36 51.09 -11.18
C ASP A 723 -0.67 51.73 -9.98
N ILE A 724 -1.38 51.88 -8.87
CA ILE A 724 -0.81 52.33 -7.59
C ILE A 724 0.13 51.29 -7.02
N VAL A 725 -0.32 50.03 -6.95
CA VAL A 725 0.53 48.93 -6.51
C VAL A 725 1.75 48.82 -7.42
N ARG A 726 1.57 48.92 -8.74
CA ARG A 726 2.69 48.90 -9.69
C ARG A 726 3.62 50.10 -9.49
N ALA A 727 3.11 51.31 -9.30
CA ALA A 727 3.92 52.51 -9.06
C ALA A 727 4.70 52.44 -7.74
N ALA A 728 4.04 52.04 -6.65
CA ALA A 728 4.66 51.86 -5.34
C ALA A 728 5.72 50.75 -5.35
N LEU A 729 5.44 49.61 -6.01
CA LEU A 729 6.42 48.54 -6.18
C LEU A 729 7.57 48.95 -7.10
N THR A 730 7.31 49.76 -8.13
CA THR A 730 8.36 50.30 -9.02
C THR A 730 9.26 51.24 -8.25
N GLN A 731 8.68 52.17 -7.49
CA GLN A 731 9.43 53.09 -6.63
C GLN A 731 10.21 52.35 -5.53
N MET A 732 9.60 51.35 -4.90
CA MET A 732 10.27 50.51 -3.91
C MET A 732 11.41 49.70 -4.55
N THR A 733 11.23 49.23 -5.79
CA THR A 733 12.30 48.56 -6.56
C THR A 733 13.44 49.52 -6.89
N GLU A 734 13.14 50.77 -7.25
CA GLU A 734 14.13 51.83 -7.47
C GLU A 734 14.88 52.18 -6.17
N GLN A 735 14.19 52.27 -5.03
CA GLN A 735 14.80 52.51 -3.72
C GLN A 735 15.69 51.34 -3.26
N LEU A 736 15.24 50.11 -3.43
CA LEU A 736 16.00 48.90 -3.11
C LEU A 736 17.20 48.67 -4.05
N SER A 737 17.16 49.21 -5.27
CA SER A 737 18.23 49.11 -6.27
C SER A 737 19.15 50.34 -6.31
N GLY A 738 18.76 51.43 -5.64
CA GLY A 738 19.46 52.71 -5.59
C GLY A 738 20.27 52.94 -4.30
N PRO A 739 20.74 54.18 -4.05
CA PRO A 739 21.59 54.50 -2.89
C PRO A 739 20.89 54.49 -1.52
N ASP A 740 19.55 54.45 -1.47
CA ASP A 740 18.74 54.44 -0.23
C ASP A 740 18.27 53.03 0.19
N ARG A 741 19.00 51.99 -0.25
CA ARG A 741 18.65 50.59 -0.03
C ARG A 741 18.51 50.21 1.44
N ASP A 742 19.35 50.76 2.31
CA ASP A 742 19.34 50.43 3.74
C ASP A 742 18.13 51.02 4.46
N GLY A 743 17.66 52.21 4.03
CA GLY A 743 16.41 52.80 4.53
C GLY A 743 15.18 52.00 4.12
N ALA A 744 15.14 51.53 2.87
CA ALA A 744 14.06 50.69 2.36
C ALA A 744 13.98 49.32 3.09
N LEU A 745 15.12 48.70 3.41
CA LEU A 745 15.16 47.43 4.14
C LEU A 745 14.67 47.56 5.60
N GLU A 746 14.95 48.68 6.26
CA GLU A 746 14.47 48.92 7.63
C GLU A 746 12.95 49.14 7.66
N ALA A 747 12.38 49.81 6.64
CA ALA A 747 10.93 49.96 6.51
C ALA A 747 10.20 48.61 6.34
N ILE A 748 10.78 47.67 5.57
CA ILE A 748 10.19 46.33 5.35
C ILE A 748 10.23 45.48 6.63
N ARG A 749 11.31 45.59 7.43
CA ARG A 749 11.50 44.80 8.65
C ARG A 749 10.42 45.03 9.71
N GLN A 750 9.80 46.21 9.73
CA GLN A 750 8.78 46.54 10.73
C GLN A 750 7.41 45.85 10.49
N VAL A 751 7.22 45.11 9.38
CA VAL A 751 5.87 44.68 8.92
C VAL A 751 5.57 43.14 9.00
N ALA A 752 6.52 42.21 9.21
CA ALA A 752 6.40 40.80 8.74
C ALA A 752 6.13 39.59 9.74
N LYS A 753 5.24 39.57 10.76
CA LYS A 753 4.95 38.34 11.62
C LYS A 753 3.50 38.20 12.18
N PRO A 754 2.70 37.11 11.92
CA PRO A 754 1.35 36.95 12.54
C PRO A 754 0.86 35.59 13.16
N ALA A 755 1.31 34.36 12.82
CA ALA A 755 0.55 33.13 13.18
C ALA A 755 0.74 32.55 14.62
N ASP A 756 1.95 32.58 15.19
CA ASP A 756 2.21 32.19 16.60
C ASP A 756 1.58 33.17 17.62
N GLU A 757 1.00 34.25 17.11
CA GLU A 757 0.50 35.37 17.90
C GLU A 757 -0.92 35.15 18.42
N LEU A 758 -1.76 34.31 17.80
CA LEU A 758 -3.18 34.17 18.19
C LEU A 758 -3.33 33.42 19.52
N ALA A 759 -2.67 32.27 19.64
CA ALA A 759 -2.64 31.50 20.89
C ALA A 759 -1.86 32.23 22.00
N ALA A 760 -0.86 33.05 21.63
CA ALA A 760 -0.19 33.93 22.57
C ALA A 760 -1.12 35.06 23.05
N ALA A 761 -1.86 35.69 22.14
CA ALA A 761 -2.79 36.78 22.42
C ALA A 761 -4.00 36.33 23.25
N LEU A 762 -4.50 35.10 23.05
CA LEU A 762 -5.52 34.49 23.91
C LEU A 762 -5.01 34.27 25.34
N ARG A 763 -3.80 33.73 25.49
CA ARG A 763 -3.18 33.54 26.82
C ARG A 763 -2.90 34.86 27.53
N THR A 764 -2.54 35.92 26.79
CA THR A 764 -2.29 37.26 27.35
C THR A 764 -3.53 38.15 27.43
N ARG A 765 -4.71 37.66 27.00
CA ARG A 765 -5.98 38.41 26.92
C ARG A 765 -5.88 39.73 26.14
N ASP A 766 -5.07 39.74 25.07
CA ASP A 766 -4.91 40.89 24.20
C ASP A 766 -6.03 40.93 23.15
N TYR A 767 -7.21 41.39 23.58
CA TYR A 767 -8.42 41.44 22.74
C TYR A 767 -8.34 42.43 21.57
N ALA A 768 -7.43 43.41 21.64
CA ALA A 768 -7.21 44.33 20.53
C ALA A 768 -6.47 43.61 19.39
N ARG A 769 -5.38 42.91 19.73
CA ARG A 769 -4.62 42.09 18.77
C ARG A 769 -5.45 40.95 18.21
N LEU A 770 -6.24 40.26 19.04
CA LEU A 770 -7.12 39.17 18.57
C LEU A 770 -8.12 39.66 17.53
N ARG A 771 -8.79 40.79 17.79
CA ARG A 771 -9.74 41.37 16.85
C ARG A 771 -9.08 41.78 15.53
N ASP A 772 -7.86 42.32 15.57
CA ASP A 772 -7.10 42.64 14.36
C ASP A 772 -6.70 41.39 13.56
N MET A 773 -6.31 40.32 14.24
CA MET A 773 -5.95 39.05 13.61
C MET A 773 -7.13 38.36 12.93
N MET A 774 -8.35 38.64 13.38
CA MET A 774 -9.59 38.03 12.88
C MET A 774 -10.28 38.84 11.78
N ARG A 775 -10.16 40.18 11.79
CA ARG A 775 -10.93 41.10 10.93
C ARG A 775 -10.82 40.84 9.42
N ASN A 776 -9.83 40.06 8.99
CA ASN A 776 -9.47 39.86 7.58
C ASN A 776 -9.36 38.39 7.17
N ARG A 777 -9.89 37.45 7.96
CA ARG A 777 -9.89 36.02 7.63
C ARG A 777 -11.25 35.61 7.08
N PRO A 778 -11.31 34.72 6.08
CA PRO A 778 -12.57 34.22 5.58
C PRO A 778 -13.30 33.40 6.67
N PRO A 779 -14.64 33.42 6.70
CA PRO A 779 -15.44 32.70 7.69
C PRO A 779 -15.16 31.19 7.79
N SER A 780 -14.82 30.53 6.69
CA SER A 780 -14.46 29.10 6.65
C SER A 780 -13.22 28.79 7.49
N ASP A 781 -12.16 29.59 7.34
CA ASP A 781 -10.91 29.43 8.08
C ASP A 781 -11.11 29.75 9.56
N LEU A 782 -11.93 30.77 9.85
CA LEU A 782 -12.32 31.10 11.21
C LEU A 782 -13.12 29.97 11.87
N GLY A 783 -13.99 29.29 11.12
CA GLY A 783 -14.77 28.14 11.58
C GLY A 783 -13.88 26.95 11.93
N GLU A 784 -12.93 26.59 11.06
CA GLU A 784 -11.96 25.52 11.33
C GLU A 784 -11.08 25.84 12.56
N LEU A 785 -10.57 27.08 12.65
CA LEU A 785 -9.76 27.54 13.77
C LEU A 785 -10.52 27.52 15.08
N LEU A 786 -11.77 28.00 15.08
CA LEU A 786 -12.66 27.98 16.24
C LEU A 786 -12.99 26.56 16.65
N GLY A 787 -13.30 25.67 15.71
CA GLY A 787 -13.60 24.25 15.98
C GLY A 787 -12.47 23.51 16.70
N ALA A 788 -11.22 23.94 16.51
CA ALA A 788 -10.05 23.39 17.19
C ALA A 788 -9.80 23.96 18.61
N LEU A 789 -10.49 25.04 19.00
CA LEU A 789 -10.33 25.68 20.32
C LEU A 789 -11.25 25.03 21.38
N PRO A 790 -10.90 25.12 22.68
CA PRO A 790 -11.82 24.80 23.78
C PRO A 790 -13.05 25.72 23.77
N LEU A 791 -14.20 25.22 24.24
CA LEU A 791 -15.49 25.95 24.22
C LEU A 791 -15.43 27.35 24.87
N GLU A 792 -14.66 27.51 25.94
CA GLU A 792 -14.48 28.80 26.62
C GLU A 792 -13.77 29.83 25.73
N ASP A 793 -12.72 29.40 25.02
CA ASP A 793 -11.97 30.25 24.11
C ASP A 793 -12.78 30.52 22.83
N GLN A 794 -13.56 29.55 22.35
CA GLN A 794 -14.50 29.74 21.25
C GLN A 794 -15.47 30.88 21.55
N ALA A 795 -16.13 30.88 22.71
CA ALA A 795 -17.08 31.93 23.08
C ALA A 795 -16.44 33.33 23.18
N VAL A 796 -15.18 33.42 23.61
CA VAL A 796 -14.44 34.68 23.69
C VAL A 796 -14.09 35.19 22.30
N VAL A 797 -13.49 34.34 21.47
CA VAL A 797 -13.07 34.66 20.10
C VAL A 797 -14.29 35.03 19.24
N PHE A 798 -15.37 34.26 19.36
CA PHE A 798 -16.61 34.48 18.63
C PHE A 798 -17.29 35.81 18.99
N ARG A 799 -17.20 36.27 20.25
CA ARG A 799 -17.74 37.60 20.66
C ARG A 799 -16.93 38.78 20.12
N LEU A 800 -15.70 38.57 19.68
CA LEU A 800 -14.85 39.62 19.12
C LEU A 800 -15.11 39.83 17.61
N LEU A 801 -15.78 38.88 16.97
CA LEU A 801 -16.14 38.97 15.56
C LEU A 801 -17.25 40.02 15.34
N PRO A 802 -17.18 40.80 14.25
CA PRO A 802 -18.31 41.56 13.76
C PRO A 802 -19.53 40.65 13.53
N ARG A 803 -20.74 41.18 13.68
CA ARG A 803 -21.99 40.39 13.65
C ARG A 803 -22.15 39.56 12.37
N LYS A 804 -21.86 40.16 11.21
CA LYS A 804 -21.93 39.48 9.90
C LYS A 804 -20.92 38.34 9.79
N ASP A 805 -19.66 38.60 10.14
CA ASP A 805 -18.60 37.58 10.10
C ASP A 805 -18.88 36.46 11.10
N ALA A 806 -19.46 36.79 12.26
CA ALA A 806 -19.85 35.81 13.27
C ALA A 806 -20.96 34.88 12.77
N ALA A 807 -21.97 35.40 12.07
CA ALA A 807 -23.04 34.59 11.47
C ALA A 807 -22.48 33.66 10.39
N ALA A 808 -21.72 34.18 9.42
CA ALA A 808 -21.10 33.38 8.38
C ALA A 808 -20.11 32.35 8.95
N THR A 809 -19.35 32.70 9.99
CA THR A 809 -18.40 31.75 10.63
C THR A 809 -19.15 30.65 11.39
N PHE A 810 -20.33 30.94 11.92
CA PHE A 810 -21.16 29.98 12.65
C PHE A 810 -21.63 28.84 11.74
N GLU A 811 -21.91 29.11 10.47
CA GLU A 811 -22.34 28.12 9.47
C GLU A 811 -21.30 26.99 9.30
N TYR A 812 -20.02 27.33 9.25
CA TYR A 812 -18.91 26.37 9.08
C TYR A 812 -18.52 25.60 10.35
N LEU A 813 -19.15 25.87 11.50
CA LEU A 813 -18.86 25.13 12.73
C LEU A 813 -19.53 23.75 12.72
N PRO A 814 -18.85 22.70 13.26
CA PRO A 814 -19.49 21.41 13.49
C PRO A 814 -20.77 21.55 14.33
N GLN A 815 -21.77 20.72 14.06
CA GLN A 815 -23.08 20.78 14.73
C GLN A 815 -22.98 20.80 16.26
N ASP A 816 -22.16 19.93 16.85
CA ASP A 816 -21.93 19.89 18.30
C ASP A 816 -21.36 21.19 18.85
N ALA A 817 -20.45 21.83 18.09
CA ALA A 817 -19.85 23.10 18.45
C ALA A 817 -20.87 24.24 18.32
N ARG A 818 -21.71 24.25 17.27
CA ARG A 818 -22.83 25.22 17.11
C ARG A 818 -23.78 25.15 18.31
N GLU A 819 -24.22 23.95 18.69
CA GLU A 819 -25.11 23.77 19.84
C GLU A 819 -24.46 24.19 21.17
N ALA A 820 -23.22 23.76 21.41
CA ALA A 820 -22.51 24.07 22.64
C ALA A 820 -22.28 25.57 22.76
N LEU A 821 -21.89 26.23 21.67
CA LEU A 821 -21.66 27.66 21.62
C LEU A 821 -22.96 28.43 21.91
N LEU A 822 -24.09 28.06 21.31
CA LEU A 822 -25.39 28.69 21.57
C LEU A 822 -25.85 28.57 23.02
N LYS A 823 -25.60 27.44 23.68
CA LYS A 823 -25.90 27.25 25.12
C LYS A 823 -25.03 28.15 26.01
N THR A 824 -23.90 28.61 25.51
CA THR A 824 -22.90 29.41 26.25
C THR A 824 -23.00 30.91 25.96
N LEU A 825 -23.59 31.29 24.82
CA LEU A 825 -23.81 32.68 24.43
C LEU A 825 -25.06 33.28 25.10
N SER A 826 -25.08 34.61 25.22
CA SER A 826 -26.27 35.30 25.72
C SER A 826 -27.36 35.38 24.64
N LYS A 827 -28.62 35.49 25.04
CA LYS A 827 -29.76 35.51 24.10
C LYS A 827 -29.66 36.65 23.08
N GLU A 828 -29.05 37.77 23.46
CA GLU A 828 -28.85 38.93 22.58
C GLU A 828 -27.86 38.62 21.46
N VAL A 829 -26.77 37.90 21.77
CA VAL A 829 -25.79 37.47 20.77
C VAL A 829 -26.40 36.42 19.86
N VAL A 830 -27.12 35.45 20.43
CA VAL A 830 -27.86 34.44 19.65
C VAL A 830 -28.88 35.09 18.71
N ALA A 831 -29.66 36.05 19.20
CA ALA A 831 -30.58 36.82 18.37
C ALA A 831 -29.85 37.53 17.22
N SER A 832 -28.70 38.15 17.50
CA SER A 832 -27.90 38.80 16.46
C SER A 832 -27.41 37.84 15.39
N ILE A 833 -26.96 36.63 15.76
CA ILE A 833 -26.50 35.62 14.80
C ILE A 833 -27.68 35.19 13.92
N LEU A 834 -28.80 34.84 14.53
CA LEU A 834 -29.97 34.33 13.81
C LEU A 834 -30.59 35.35 12.86
N ASN A 835 -30.53 36.65 13.17
CA ASN A 835 -31.06 37.69 12.29
C ASN A 835 -30.10 38.09 11.16
N GLU A 836 -28.82 37.74 11.23
CA GLU A 836 -27.81 38.06 10.20
C GLU A 836 -27.42 36.83 9.35
N MET A 837 -27.87 35.62 9.74
CA MET A 837 -27.70 34.37 9.00
C MET A 837 -28.61 34.33 7.76
N ALA A 838 -28.14 33.72 6.69
CA ALA A 838 -28.91 33.55 5.45
C ALA A 838 -30.24 32.81 5.72
N PRO A 839 -31.33 33.15 5.02
CA PRO A 839 -32.66 32.60 5.33
C PRO A 839 -32.79 31.07 5.22
N ASP A 840 -32.16 30.49 4.21
CA ASP A 840 -32.02 29.05 3.95
C ASP A 840 -31.18 28.35 5.03
N ASP A 841 -29.97 28.83 5.31
CA ASP A 841 -29.10 28.31 6.36
C ASP A 841 -29.78 28.32 7.74
N ARG A 842 -30.45 29.43 8.04
CA ARG A 842 -31.25 29.55 9.26
C ARG A 842 -32.39 28.54 9.30
N THR A 843 -33.06 28.31 8.17
CA THR A 843 -34.14 27.33 8.09
C THR A 843 -33.60 25.92 8.34
N MET A 844 -32.47 25.57 7.70
CA MET A 844 -31.79 24.29 7.89
C MET A 844 -31.38 24.09 9.36
N PHE A 845 -30.73 25.10 9.96
CA PHE A 845 -30.34 25.07 11.36
C PHE A 845 -31.54 24.90 12.31
N LEU A 846 -32.65 25.59 12.05
CA LEU A 846 -33.87 25.50 12.87
C LEU A 846 -34.60 24.16 12.73
N GLU A 847 -34.47 23.49 11.58
CA GLU A 847 -35.04 22.16 11.29
C GLU A 847 -34.29 21.04 12.03
N GLU A 848 -32.98 21.17 12.22
CA GLU A 848 -32.18 20.21 12.98
C GLU A 848 -32.50 20.20 14.49
N LEU A 849 -33.06 21.29 15.00
CA LEU A 849 -33.32 21.47 16.42
C LEU A 849 -34.65 20.86 16.89
N PRO A 850 -34.74 20.45 18.17
CA PRO A 850 -36.01 20.06 18.77
C PRO A 850 -37.02 21.21 18.74
N ALA A 851 -38.30 20.88 18.48
CA ALA A 851 -39.37 21.86 18.33
C ALA A 851 -39.50 22.90 19.48
N ALA A 852 -39.11 22.52 20.70
CA ALA A 852 -39.09 23.43 21.84
C ALA A 852 -38.00 24.52 21.69
N ALA A 853 -36.79 24.13 21.27
CA ALA A 853 -35.69 25.05 21.00
C ALA A 853 -36.00 25.93 19.78
N THR A 854 -36.54 25.34 18.70
CA THR A 854 -36.94 26.09 17.49
C THR A 854 -37.93 27.22 17.83
N ARG A 855 -38.96 26.95 18.65
CA ARG A 855 -39.91 27.99 19.09
C ARG A 855 -39.26 29.10 19.90
N GLU A 856 -38.31 28.76 20.77
CA GLU A 856 -37.56 29.74 21.54
C GLU A 856 -36.71 30.63 20.62
N LEU A 857 -35.97 30.04 19.69
CA LEU A 857 -35.12 30.78 18.75
C LEU A 857 -35.93 31.64 17.77
N LEU A 858 -37.07 31.14 17.27
CA LEU A 858 -38.00 31.93 16.44
C LEU A 858 -38.49 33.19 17.17
N SER A 859 -38.62 33.15 18.51
CA SER A 859 -39.03 34.32 19.29
C SER A 859 -37.96 35.42 19.39
N LEU A 860 -36.70 35.08 19.07
CA LEU A 860 -35.56 36.00 19.03
C LEU A 860 -35.37 36.69 17.67
N LEU A 861 -36.03 36.17 16.62
CA LEU A 861 -36.03 36.79 15.29
C LEU A 861 -36.86 38.07 15.27
N THR A 862 -36.42 39.04 14.45
CA THR A 862 -37.21 40.23 14.12
C THR A 862 -38.51 39.83 13.40
N PRO A 863 -39.55 40.69 13.39
CA PRO A 863 -40.83 40.36 12.75
C PRO A 863 -40.69 39.97 11.27
N GLN A 864 -39.76 40.60 10.54
CA GLN A 864 -39.50 40.32 9.13
C GLN A 864 -38.82 38.95 8.95
N GLU A 865 -37.68 38.73 9.60
CA GLU A 865 -36.94 37.45 9.54
C GLU A 865 -37.79 36.27 10.04
N ARG A 866 -38.61 36.50 11.08
CA ARG A 866 -39.55 35.49 11.56
C ARG A 866 -40.60 35.13 10.52
N GLY A 867 -41.12 36.10 9.76
CA GLY A 867 -42.07 35.87 8.69
C GLY A 867 -41.48 34.99 7.58
N ILE A 868 -40.24 35.27 7.18
CA ILE A 868 -39.49 34.47 6.21
C ILE A 868 -39.26 33.05 6.74
N ALA A 869 -38.71 32.91 7.94
CA ALA A 869 -38.44 31.62 8.56
C ALA A 869 -39.71 30.77 8.71
N LEU A 870 -40.85 31.35 9.11
CA LEU A 870 -42.13 30.64 9.20
C LEU A 870 -42.66 30.21 7.83
N THR A 871 -42.39 30.99 6.79
CA THR A 871 -42.78 30.65 5.42
C THR A 871 -41.95 29.47 4.91
N LEU A 872 -40.62 29.52 5.06
CA LEU A 872 -39.70 28.46 4.66
C LEU A 872 -39.96 27.15 5.45
N LEU A 873 -40.10 27.23 6.78
CA LEU A 873 -40.50 26.10 7.63
C LEU A 873 -41.93 25.60 7.36
N GLY A 874 -42.76 26.38 6.65
CA GLY A 874 -44.10 26.00 6.24
C GLY A 874 -44.14 25.04 5.05
N TYR A 875 -43.07 24.99 4.24
CA TYR A 875 -42.96 24.03 3.14
C TYR A 875 -42.74 22.60 3.67
N PRO A 876 -43.10 21.56 2.88
CA PRO A 876 -42.84 20.18 3.26
C PRO A 876 -41.37 19.95 3.62
N GLU A 877 -41.09 19.15 4.64
CA GLU A 877 -39.72 18.72 4.97
C GLU A 877 -39.04 18.10 3.74
N ARG A 878 -37.75 18.37 3.54
CA ARG A 878 -36.94 17.88 2.39
C ARG A 878 -37.40 18.36 1.00
N SER A 879 -38.23 19.41 0.95
CA SER A 879 -38.58 20.06 -0.31
C SER A 879 -37.60 21.17 -0.69
N VAL A 880 -37.56 21.50 -1.98
CA VAL A 880 -36.80 22.63 -2.52
C VAL A 880 -37.16 23.94 -1.81
N GLY A 881 -38.42 24.12 -1.41
CA GLY A 881 -38.87 25.32 -0.69
C GLY A 881 -38.24 25.52 0.70
N ARG A 882 -37.61 24.48 1.28
CA ARG A 882 -36.84 24.60 2.52
C ARG A 882 -35.36 24.92 2.32
N LEU A 883 -34.86 24.68 1.11
CA LEU A 883 -33.49 24.97 0.69
C LEU A 883 -33.40 26.31 -0.06
N MET A 884 -34.53 26.98 -0.29
CA MET A 884 -34.55 28.20 -1.08
C MET A 884 -34.33 29.43 -0.21
N THR A 885 -33.62 30.39 -0.76
CA THR A 885 -33.53 31.74 -0.21
C THR A 885 -34.38 32.72 -1.02
N PRO A 886 -35.11 33.66 -0.38
CA PRO A 886 -35.80 34.74 -1.07
C PRO A 886 -34.86 35.86 -1.53
N ASP A 887 -33.57 35.79 -1.22
CA ASP A 887 -32.60 36.86 -1.45
C ASP A 887 -32.01 36.80 -2.88
N TYR A 888 -32.85 37.12 -3.87
CA TYR A 888 -32.48 37.12 -5.29
C TYR A 888 -32.74 38.48 -5.97
N VAL A 889 -32.05 38.71 -7.09
CA VAL A 889 -32.29 39.88 -7.92
C VAL A 889 -33.27 39.54 -9.05
N ALA A 890 -34.43 40.20 -9.04
CA ALA A 890 -35.40 40.18 -10.12
C ALA A 890 -35.53 41.54 -10.82
N VAL A 891 -35.70 41.53 -12.14
CA VAL A 891 -35.82 42.72 -13.00
C VAL A 891 -36.94 42.56 -14.02
N HIS A 892 -37.40 43.66 -14.62
CA HIS A 892 -38.46 43.63 -15.64
C HIS A 892 -37.90 43.59 -17.06
N GLU A 893 -38.62 42.95 -17.99
CA GLU A 893 -38.19 42.80 -19.38
C GLU A 893 -38.11 44.13 -20.16
N GLU A 894 -38.89 45.13 -19.73
CA GLU A 894 -38.93 46.47 -20.34
C GLU A 894 -37.78 47.38 -19.87
N TRP A 895 -37.01 46.99 -18.85
CA TRP A 895 -35.90 47.79 -18.38
C TRP A 895 -34.74 47.79 -19.37
N THR A 896 -34.02 48.89 -19.44
CA THR A 896 -32.73 48.98 -20.12
C THR A 896 -31.65 48.29 -19.28
N VAL A 897 -30.59 47.82 -19.93
CA VAL A 897 -29.41 47.25 -19.23
C VAL A 897 -28.84 48.26 -18.23
N GLN A 898 -28.86 49.56 -18.53
CA GLN A 898 -28.43 50.60 -17.60
C GLN A 898 -29.29 50.63 -16.33
N GLU A 899 -30.62 50.57 -16.46
CA GLU A 899 -31.54 50.53 -15.31
C GLU A 899 -31.33 49.28 -14.46
N VAL A 900 -31.11 48.12 -15.09
CA VAL A 900 -30.76 46.88 -14.40
C VAL A 900 -29.46 47.03 -13.60
N LEU A 901 -28.41 47.57 -14.20
CA LEU A 901 -27.13 47.79 -13.51
C LEU A 901 -27.28 48.77 -12.34
N ASP A 902 -28.09 49.82 -12.49
CA ASP A 902 -28.35 50.79 -11.43
C ASP A 902 -29.27 50.22 -10.33
N TYR A 903 -30.12 49.24 -10.65
CA TYR A 903 -30.88 48.48 -9.67
C TYR A 903 -29.96 47.54 -8.86
N ILE A 904 -29.12 46.76 -9.55
CA ILE A 904 -28.13 45.85 -8.94
C ILE A 904 -27.17 46.62 -8.03
N ARG A 905 -26.69 47.80 -8.44
CA ARG A 905 -25.81 48.64 -7.60
C ARG A 905 -26.45 49.09 -6.30
N ARG A 906 -27.78 49.26 -6.28
CA ARG A 906 -28.53 49.75 -5.12
C ARG A 906 -29.02 48.62 -4.20
N HIS A 907 -29.40 47.47 -4.77
CA HIS A 907 -30.09 46.40 -4.03
C HIS A 907 -29.36 45.05 -4.08
N GLY A 908 -28.28 44.91 -4.86
CA GLY A 908 -27.59 43.64 -5.05
C GLY A 908 -26.68 43.20 -3.90
N GLN A 909 -26.48 44.04 -2.87
CA GLN A 909 -25.70 43.65 -1.67
C GLN A 909 -26.44 42.67 -0.77
N ASP A 910 -27.77 42.62 -0.87
CA ASP A 910 -28.64 41.77 -0.05
C ASP A 910 -29.10 40.53 -0.84
N SER A 911 -28.39 40.15 -1.91
CA SER A 911 -28.70 38.96 -2.71
C SER A 911 -27.67 37.87 -2.50
N GLU A 912 -28.15 36.63 -2.37
CA GLU A 912 -27.33 35.41 -2.24
C GLU A 912 -26.34 35.26 -3.39
N THR A 913 -26.79 35.52 -4.61
CA THR A 913 -25.90 35.47 -5.77
C THR A 913 -26.30 36.44 -6.86
N LEU A 914 -25.29 37.12 -7.41
CA LEU A 914 -25.42 37.97 -8.58
C LEU A 914 -25.06 37.26 -9.88
N ASN A 915 -24.76 35.95 -9.87
CA ASN A 915 -24.32 35.22 -11.06
C ASN A 915 -25.43 35.10 -12.13
N VAL A 916 -26.69 35.11 -11.69
CA VAL A 916 -27.89 34.99 -12.52
C VAL A 916 -28.88 36.07 -12.08
N ILE A 917 -29.47 36.75 -13.06
CA ILE A 917 -30.49 37.78 -12.88
C ILE A 917 -31.80 37.22 -13.44
N TYR A 918 -32.85 37.24 -12.63
CA TYR A 918 -34.15 36.69 -13.02
C TYR A 918 -35.02 37.79 -13.61
N VAL A 919 -35.69 37.47 -14.72
CA VAL A 919 -36.60 38.41 -15.39
C VAL A 919 -38.02 38.01 -15.03
N VAL A 920 -38.80 38.96 -14.53
CA VAL A 920 -40.20 38.76 -14.12
C VAL A 920 -41.14 39.69 -14.87
N ASP A 921 -42.41 39.29 -14.97
CA ASP A 921 -43.49 40.13 -15.50
C ASP A 921 -44.07 41.08 -14.42
N ASP A 922 -45.05 41.90 -14.80
CA ASP A 922 -45.74 42.85 -13.89
C ASP A 922 -46.51 42.16 -12.75
N HIS A 923 -46.76 40.86 -12.87
CA HIS A 923 -47.41 40.06 -11.85
C HIS A 923 -46.41 39.30 -10.97
N GLY A 924 -45.11 39.28 -11.31
CA GLY A 924 -44.05 38.54 -10.62
C GLY A 924 -43.84 37.10 -11.12
N GLY A 925 -44.44 36.76 -12.27
CA GLY A 925 -44.21 35.50 -12.97
C GLY A 925 -42.81 35.45 -13.58
N LEU A 926 -42.12 34.30 -13.48
CA LEU A 926 -40.79 34.12 -14.06
C LEU A 926 -40.85 34.03 -15.59
N VAL A 927 -40.16 34.93 -16.27
CA VAL A 927 -40.10 35.04 -17.74
C VAL A 927 -38.80 34.46 -18.31
N ASP A 928 -37.65 34.75 -17.68
CA ASP A 928 -36.34 34.23 -18.11
C ASP A 928 -35.25 34.29 -17.02
N ASP A 929 -34.11 33.62 -17.24
CA ASP A 929 -32.90 33.70 -16.40
C ASP A 929 -31.67 34.14 -17.21
N ILE A 930 -31.10 35.30 -16.88
CA ILE A 930 -29.97 35.89 -17.63
C ILE A 930 -28.72 35.85 -16.78
N ARG A 931 -27.64 35.27 -17.30
CA ARG A 931 -26.32 35.32 -16.62
C ARG A 931 -25.82 36.76 -16.56
N ILE A 932 -25.29 37.19 -15.42
CA ILE A 932 -24.80 38.56 -15.24
C ILE A 932 -23.76 38.98 -16.28
N ARG A 933 -22.94 38.03 -16.76
CA ARG A 933 -22.00 38.25 -17.86
C ARG A 933 -22.68 38.79 -19.13
N ALA A 934 -23.89 38.33 -19.46
CA ALA A 934 -24.62 38.82 -20.62
C ALA A 934 -25.09 40.26 -20.43
N VAL A 935 -25.57 40.60 -19.22
CA VAL A 935 -25.97 41.97 -18.84
C VAL A 935 -24.76 42.92 -18.88
N LEU A 936 -23.61 42.51 -18.33
CA LEU A 936 -22.39 43.33 -18.29
C LEU A 936 -21.76 43.59 -19.66
N LEU A 937 -21.99 42.71 -20.64
CA LEU A 937 -21.44 42.83 -22.01
C LEU A 937 -22.42 43.47 -22.99
N ALA A 938 -23.69 43.63 -22.61
CA ALA A 938 -24.72 44.24 -23.44
C ALA A 938 -24.57 45.78 -23.47
N ASP A 939 -25.04 46.40 -24.55
CA ASP A 939 -25.13 47.86 -24.64
C ASP A 939 -26.08 48.39 -23.54
N PRO A 940 -25.66 49.36 -22.70
CA PRO A 940 -26.50 49.92 -21.63
C PRO A 940 -27.85 50.46 -22.11
N ALA A 941 -27.97 50.91 -23.37
CA ALA A 941 -29.21 51.44 -23.92
C ALA A 941 -30.19 50.35 -24.40
N ARG A 942 -29.75 49.09 -24.45
CA ARG A 942 -30.56 47.97 -24.95
C ARG A 942 -31.56 47.50 -23.89
N HIS A 943 -32.75 47.08 -24.30
CA HIS A 943 -33.73 46.48 -23.38
C HIS A 943 -33.38 45.05 -23.00
N VAL A 944 -33.79 44.63 -21.80
CA VAL A 944 -33.64 43.25 -21.29
C VAL A 944 -34.34 42.25 -22.22
N SER A 945 -35.51 42.63 -22.76
CA SER A 945 -36.26 41.86 -23.77
C SER A 945 -35.47 41.52 -25.04
N GLU A 946 -34.40 42.24 -25.34
CA GLU A 946 -33.57 41.99 -26.52
C GLU A 946 -32.34 41.11 -26.26
N ILE A 947 -32.00 40.85 -24.99
CA ILE A 947 -30.88 40.00 -24.58
C ILE A 947 -31.33 38.67 -23.96
N MET A 948 -32.60 38.54 -23.63
CA MET A 948 -33.25 37.30 -23.18
C MET A 948 -33.40 36.29 -24.32
N ASP A 949 -33.51 34.99 -23.97
CA ASP A 949 -33.82 33.91 -24.92
C ASP A 949 -35.06 33.10 -24.53
N ARG A 950 -35.71 33.45 -23.40
CA ARG A 950 -36.91 32.83 -22.82
C ARG A 950 -36.72 31.33 -22.57
N ARG A 951 -35.50 30.92 -22.22
CA ARG A 951 -35.13 29.52 -21.93
C ARG A 951 -34.55 29.39 -20.53
N PHE A 952 -35.45 29.28 -19.58
CA PHE A 952 -35.11 28.99 -18.20
C PHE A 952 -35.47 27.57 -17.78
N VAL A 953 -34.82 27.11 -16.72
CA VAL A 953 -35.17 25.89 -16.00
C VAL A 953 -35.50 26.32 -14.58
N ALA A 954 -36.69 25.98 -14.09
CA ALA A 954 -37.13 26.32 -12.74
C ALA A 954 -37.49 25.06 -11.96
N LEU A 955 -37.28 25.13 -10.65
CA LEU A 955 -37.77 24.15 -9.67
C LEU A 955 -39.10 24.65 -9.08
N LYS A 956 -39.94 23.76 -8.61
CA LYS A 956 -41.10 24.13 -7.79
C LYS A 956 -40.73 24.05 -6.32
N ALA A 957 -41.27 24.93 -5.48
CA ALA A 957 -41.01 24.87 -4.04
C ALA A 957 -41.46 23.54 -3.39
N THR A 958 -42.42 22.83 -4.01
CA THR A 958 -42.87 21.50 -3.55
C THR A 958 -42.09 20.34 -4.12
N ASP A 959 -41.13 20.57 -5.02
CA ASP A 959 -40.29 19.50 -5.57
C ASP A 959 -39.40 18.93 -4.45
N ASP A 960 -39.09 17.64 -4.55
CA ASP A 960 -38.18 16.98 -3.64
C ASP A 960 -36.72 17.43 -3.88
N GLN A 961 -35.93 17.58 -2.81
CA GLN A 961 -34.54 18.01 -2.89
C GLN A 961 -33.66 17.13 -3.82
N GLN A 962 -33.97 15.84 -3.97
CA GLN A 962 -33.27 14.94 -4.89
C GLN A 962 -33.52 15.31 -6.36
N THR A 963 -34.69 15.88 -6.66
CA THR A 963 -35.00 16.42 -7.99
C THR A 963 -34.08 17.58 -8.30
N ALA A 964 -33.86 18.49 -7.34
CA ALA A 964 -32.94 19.61 -7.51
C ALA A 964 -31.51 19.14 -7.81
N VAL A 965 -30.98 18.15 -7.08
CA VAL A 965 -29.66 17.54 -7.37
C VAL A 965 -29.56 17.08 -8.83
N SER A 966 -30.62 16.45 -9.36
CA SER A 966 -30.63 15.98 -10.74
C SER A 966 -30.66 17.12 -11.77
N VAL A 967 -31.40 18.20 -11.50
CA VAL A 967 -31.51 19.36 -12.38
C VAL A 967 -30.19 20.14 -12.39
N PHE A 968 -29.58 20.39 -11.23
CA PHE A 968 -28.27 21.02 -11.13
C PHE A 968 -27.20 20.25 -11.91
N ARG A 969 -27.14 18.92 -11.76
CA ARG A 969 -26.20 18.06 -12.51
C ARG A 969 -26.46 18.02 -14.02
N GLN A 970 -27.70 18.18 -14.46
CA GLN A 970 -28.05 18.10 -15.87
C GLN A 970 -27.74 19.40 -16.62
N TYR A 971 -27.92 20.55 -15.96
CA TYR A 971 -27.85 21.86 -16.61
C TYR A 971 -26.64 22.71 -16.20
N ASP A 972 -25.79 22.22 -15.29
CA ASP A 972 -24.57 22.89 -14.81
C ASP A 972 -24.81 24.36 -14.41
N ARG A 973 -25.88 24.60 -13.64
CA ARG A 973 -26.27 25.94 -13.17
C ARG A 973 -25.66 26.23 -11.79
N SER A 974 -25.27 27.48 -11.54
CA SER A 974 -24.79 27.93 -10.23
C SER A 974 -25.92 28.23 -9.24
N ALA A 975 -27.08 28.61 -9.78
CA ALA A 975 -28.32 28.80 -9.03
C ALA A 975 -29.51 28.51 -9.95
N LEU A 976 -30.63 28.09 -9.36
CA LEU A 976 -31.88 27.83 -10.07
C LEU A 976 -33.03 28.61 -9.41
N PRO A 977 -33.95 29.16 -10.21
CA PRO A 977 -35.15 29.80 -9.70
C PRO A 977 -36.14 28.77 -9.15
N VAL A 978 -36.78 29.13 -8.04
CA VAL A 978 -37.85 28.38 -7.41
C VAL A 978 -39.17 29.12 -7.61
N THR A 979 -40.14 28.39 -8.16
CA THR A 979 -41.47 28.91 -8.47
C THR A 979 -42.55 28.27 -7.64
N ASP A 980 -43.65 28.99 -7.44
CA ASP A 980 -44.87 28.44 -6.87
C ASP A 980 -45.68 27.64 -7.94
N THR A 981 -46.88 27.19 -7.58
CA THR A 981 -47.76 26.47 -8.52
C THR A 981 -48.31 27.35 -9.65
N ALA A 982 -48.31 28.67 -9.50
CA ALA A 982 -48.77 29.63 -10.50
C ALA A 982 -47.64 30.11 -11.44
N GLY A 983 -46.39 29.71 -11.19
CA GLY A 983 -45.22 30.11 -11.97
C GLY A 983 -44.55 31.39 -11.46
N MET A 984 -44.92 31.85 -10.27
CA MET A 984 -44.37 33.04 -9.63
C MET A 984 -43.01 32.74 -9.05
N LEU A 985 -42.03 33.63 -9.26
CA LEU A 985 -40.71 33.49 -8.64
C LEU A 985 -40.81 33.81 -7.14
N ILE A 986 -40.45 32.85 -6.28
CA ILE A 986 -40.56 32.98 -4.83
C ILE A 986 -39.24 32.80 -4.09
N GLY A 987 -38.22 32.28 -4.77
CA GLY A 987 -36.89 32.06 -4.20
C GLY A 987 -35.91 31.52 -5.24
N ILE A 988 -34.69 31.27 -4.80
CA ILE A 988 -33.65 30.59 -5.58
C ILE A 988 -32.98 29.52 -4.71
N VAL A 989 -32.36 28.54 -5.35
CA VAL A 989 -31.46 27.57 -4.68
C VAL A 989 -30.09 27.68 -5.33
N THR A 990 -29.03 27.54 -4.55
CA THR A 990 -27.64 27.58 -5.02
C THR A 990 -27.07 26.16 -5.18
N VAL A 991 -25.92 26.05 -5.84
CA VAL A 991 -25.29 24.75 -6.10
C VAL A 991 -24.64 24.15 -4.86
N ASP A 992 -24.12 24.99 -3.97
CA ASP A 992 -23.47 24.63 -2.72
C ASP A 992 -24.43 23.90 -1.77
N ASP A 993 -25.63 24.41 -1.52
CA ASP A 993 -26.66 23.70 -0.73
C ASP A 993 -27.00 22.32 -1.32
N ILE A 994 -27.03 22.26 -2.65
CA ILE A 994 -27.37 21.04 -3.37
C ILE A 994 -26.24 20.01 -3.33
N LEU A 995 -24.99 20.43 -3.15
CA LEU A 995 -23.87 19.51 -2.95
C LEU A 995 -23.99 18.77 -1.62
N ASP A 996 -24.38 19.46 -0.55
CA ASP A 996 -24.59 18.87 0.78
C ASP A 996 -25.76 17.88 0.79
N VAL A 997 -26.85 18.25 0.10
CA VAL A 997 -27.98 17.33 -0.12
C VAL A 997 -27.54 16.09 -0.91
N ALA A 998 -26.71 16.26 -1.94
CA ALA A 998 -26.25 15.15 -2.77
C ALA A 998 -25.38 14.16 -1.98
N GLU A 999 -24.51 14.63 -1.09
CA GLU A 999 -23.72 13.78 -0.18
C GLU A 999 -24.61 13.02 0.81
N THR A 1000 -25.56 13.73 1.40
CA THR A 1000 -26.51 13.16 2.36
C THR A 1000 -27.36 12.05 1.73
N GLU A 1001 -27.92 12.28 0.54
CA GLU A 1001 -28.71 11.26 -0.17
C GLU A 1001 -27.86 10.06 -0.59
N ALA A 1002 -26.62 10.27 -1.06
CA ALA A 1002 -25.72 9.16 -1.39
C ALA A 1002 -25.42 8.28 -0.15
N THR A 1003 -25.26 8.89 1.02
CA THR A 1003 -25.06 8.17 2.29
C THR A 1003 -26.29 7.36 2.69
N LYS A 1004 -27.50 7.93 2.56
CA LYS A 1004 -28.75 7.23 2.85
C LYS A 1004 -28.97 6.03 1.93
N ASP A 1005 -28.67 6.17 0.63
CA ASP A 1005 -28.79 5.09 -0.35
C ASP A 1005 -27.91 3.89 0.02
N ILE A 1006 -26.65 4.15 0.42
CA ILE A 1006 -25.73 3.10 0.88
C ILE A 1006 -26.29 2.35 2.09
N GLN A 1007 -26.87 3.07 3.05
CA GLN A 1007 -27.44 2.46 4.25
C GLN A 1007 -28.71 1.64 3.95
N ARG A 1008 -29.56 2.10 3.03
CA ARG A 1008 -30.75 1.35 2.59
C ARG A 1008 -30.40 0.04 1.90
N ILE A 1009 -29.36 0.03 1.05
CA ILE A 1009 -28.85 -1.19 0.40
C ILE A 1009 -28.49 -2.28 1.43
N GLY A 1010 -27.99 -1.88 2.60
CA GLY A 1010 -27.64 -2.78 3.71
C GLY A 1010 -28.82 -3.38 4.48
N GLY A 1011 -30.06 -3.05 4.13
CA GLY A 1011 -31.25 -3.55 4.84
C GLY A 1011 -31.49 -2.84 6.17
N SER A 1012 -31.17 -1.55 6.25
CA SER A 1012 -31.50 -0.68 7.38
C SER A 1012 -32.22 0.57 6.91
N GLU A 1013 -33.06 1.13 7.77
CA GLU A 1013 -33.53 2.50 7.56
C GLU A 1013 -32.33 3.45 7.69
N ALA A 1014 -32.29 4.49 6.85
CA ALA A 1014 -31.18 5.44 6.89
C ALA A 1014 -31.13 6.18 8.24
N LEU A 1015 -29.90 6.43 8.69
CA LEU A 1015 -29.60 7.21 9.86
C LEU A 1015 -29.75 8.69 9.53
N ASP A 1016 -30.37 9.43 10.45
CA ASP A 1016 -30.54 10.89 10.33
C ASP A 1016 -29.41 11.65 11.05
N GLN A 1017 -28.40 10.94 11.60
CA GLN A 1017 -27.27 11.46 12.38
C GLN A 1017 -26.02 10.61 12.15
N PRO A 1018 -24.80 11.11 12.43
CA PRO A 1018 -23.58 10.32 12.35
C PRO A 1018 -23.62 9.08 13.27
N TYR A 1019 -22.89 8.03 12.86
CA TYR A 1019 -22.97 6.71 13.49
C TYR A 1019 -22.57 6.71 14.98
N MET A 1020 -21.60 7.54 15.38
CA MET A 1020 -21.11 7.58 16.76
C MET A 1020 -22.04 8.35 17.71
N ASP A 1021 -22.91 9.20 17.16
CA ASP A 1021 -23.72 10.14 17.93
C ASP A 1021 -25.17 9.66 18.12
N ILE A 1022 -25.62 8.75 17.25
CA ILE A 1022 -26.95 8.16 17.38
C ILE A 1022 -27.07 7.32 18.67
N SER A 1023 -28.10 7.62 19.47
CA SER A 1023 -28.37 6.84 20.68
C SER A 1023 -28.62 5.36 20.38
N PHE A 1024 -28.16 4.49 21.28
CA PHE A 1024 -28.31 3.04 21.14
C PHE A 1024 -29.76 2.59 20.93
N GLY A 1025 -30.73 3.21 21.63
CA GLY A 1025 -32.15 2.91 21.46
C GLY A 1025 -32.68 3.25 20.06
N LYS A 1026 -32.32 4.43 19.53
CA LYS A 1026 -32.69 4.85 18.18
C LYS A 1026 -32.03 3.97 17.11
N MET A 1027 -30.79 3.52 17.35
CA MET A 1027 -30.09 2.57 16.49
C MET A 1027 -30.83 1.22 16.40
N ILE A 1028 -31.35 0.71 17.53
CA ILE A 1028 -32.19 -0.50 17.52
C ILE A 1028 -33.45 -0.25 16.70
N GLN A 1029 -34.15 0.87 16.92
CA GLN A 1029 -35.39 1.19 16.20
C GLN A 1029 -35.19 1.20 14.67
N LYS A 1030 -34.11 1.84 14.19
CA LYS A 1030 -33.78 1.95 12.75
C LYS A 1030 -33.45 0.61 12.07
N ARG A 1031 -33.09 -0.43 12.84
CA ARG A 1031 -32.69 -1.75 12.33
C ARG A 1031 -33.73 -2.83 12.61
N ALA A 1032 -34.38 -2.79 13.77
CA ALA A 1032 -35.28 -3.84 14.25
C ALA A 1032 -36.49 -4.06 13.33
N GLY A 1033 -37.06 -2.98 12.76
CA GLY A 1033 -38.18 -3.10 11.82
C GLY A 1033 -37.82 -3.93 10.59
N TRP A 1034 -36.71 -3.59 9.92
CA TRP A 1034 -36.21 -4.32 8.77
C TRP A 1034 -35.75 -5.75 9.13
N LEU A 1035 -35.01 -5.94 10.22
CA LEU A 1035 -34.59 -7.27 10.67
C LEU A 1035 -35.78 -8.18 10.99
N THR A 1036 -36.83 -7.64 11.58
CA THR A 1036 -38.05 -8.41 11.88
C THR A 1036 -38.79 -8.79 10.60
N ALA A 1037 -38.91 -7.88 9.64
CA ALA A 1037 -39.53 -8.17 8.35
C ALA A 1037 -38.75 -9.25 7.57
N LEU A 1038 -37.42 -9.16 7.55
CA LEU A 1038 -36.55 -10.16 6.94
C LEU A 1038 -36.68 -11.51 7.66
N PHE A 1039 -36.67 -11.53 8.99
CA PHE A 1039 -36.84 -12.75 9.78
C PHE A 1039 -38.18 -13.43 9.52
N VAL A 1040 -39.29 -12.68 9.43
CA VAL A 1040 -40.61 -13.22 9.05
C VAL A 1040 -40.57 -13.79 7.63
N GLY A 1041 -39.88 -13.13 6.70
CA GLY A 1041 -39.64 -13.67 5.35
C GLY A 1041 -38.84 -14.98 5.39
N GLU A 1042 -37.78 -15.04 6.20
CA GLU A 1042 -36.96 -16.24 6.38
C GLU A 1042 -37.76 -17.39 7.01
N MET A 1043 -38.77 -17.15 7.84
CA MET A 1043 -39.64 -18.22 8.35
C MET A 1043 -40.35 -19.01 7.23
N LEU A 1044 -40.54 -18.41 6.05
CA LEU A 1044 -41.11 -19.12 4.90
C LEU A 1044 -40.18 -20.25 4.41
N THR A 1045 -38.86 -20.17 4.69
CA THR A 1045 -37.92 -21.26 4.36
C THR A 1045 -38.24 -22.53 5.15
N ALA A 1046 -38.65 -22.40 6.42
CA ALA A 1046 -39.07 -23.54 7.24
C ALA A 1046 -40.34 -24.19 6.66
N THR A 1047 -41.28 -23.37 6.15
CA THR A 1047 -42.48 -23.88 5.47
C THR A 1047 -42.13 -24.58 4.16
N ALA A 1048 -41.22 -24.02 3.37
CA ALA A 1048 -40.72 -24.63 2.13
C ALA A 1048 -40.01 -25.97 2.40
N MET A 1049 -39.20 -26.06 3.46
CA MET A 1049 -38.59 -27.33 3.88
C MET A 1049 -39.65 -28.34 4.36
N GLY A 1050 -40.65 -27.90 5.11
CA GLY A 1050 -41.76 -28.76 5.58
C GLY A 1050 -42.56 -29.37 4.42
N PHE A 1051 -42.74 -28.66 3.31
CA PHE A 1051 -43.39 -29.20 2.11
C PHE A 1051 -42.63 -30.41 1.52
N PHE A 1052 -41.31 -30.44 1.65
CA PHE A 1052 -40.44 -31.53 1.17
C PHE A 1052 -39.98 -32.47 2.29
N GLU A 1053 -40.65 -32.50 3.45
CA GLU A 1053 -40.24 -33.30 4.61
C GLU A 1053 -40.14 -34.79 4.28
N ALA A 1054 -41.09 -35.31 3.50
CA ALA A 1054 -41.11 -36.71 3.09
C ALA A 1054 -39.87 -37.07 2.24
N GLU A 1055 -39.50 -36.21 1.29
CA GLU A 1055 -38.33 -36.37 0.44
C GLU A 1055 -37.03 -36.23 1.25
N ILE A 1056 -36.95 -35.24 2.14
CA ILE A 1056 -35.80 -35.04 3.03
C ILE A 1056 -35.60 -36.27 3.91
N SER A 1057 -36.68 -36.89 4.41
CA SER A 1057 -36.58 -38.11 5.24
C SER A 1057 -36.03 -39.31 4.47
N ARG A 1058 -36.34 -39.43 3.16
CA ARG A 1058 -35.84 -40.48 2.27
C ARG A 1058 -34.39 -40.24 1.86
N ALA A 1059 -34.02 -38.98 1.63
CA ALA A 1059 -32.70 -38.57 1.17
C ALA A 1059 -32.10 -37.49 2.08
N VAL A 1060 -31.84 -37.85 3.35
CA VAL A 1060 -31.29 -36.94 4.38
C VAL A 1060 -29.98 -36.26 3.94
N VAL A 1061 -29.21 -36.92 3.08
CA VAL A 1061 -27.99 -36.39 2.47
C VAL A 1061 -28.20 -35.05 1.75
N LEU A 1062 -29.39 -34.80 1.19
CA LEU A 1062 -29.71 -33.56 0.48
C LEU A 1062 -29.66 -32.34 1.41
N ALA A 1063 -29.99 -32.52 2.68
CA ALA A 1063 -29.96 -31.45 3.68
C ALA A 1063 -28.54 -30.89 3.89
N LEU A 1064 -27.49 -31.69 3.66
CA LEU A 1064 -26.10 -31.26 3.81
C LEU A 1064 -25.70 -30.15 2.82
N PHE A 1065 -26.44 -30.01 1.71
CA PHE A 1065 -26.16 -29.02 0.66
C PHE A 1065 -27.05 -27.78 0.74
N VAL A 1066 -28.07 -27.78 1.58
CA VAL A 1066 -29.01 -26.66 1.73
C VAL A 1066 -28.29 -25.33 2.00
N PRO A 1067 -27.36 -25.21 2.98
CA PRO A 1067 -26.68 -23.94 3.24
C PRO A 1067 -25.84 -23.45 2.04
N LEU A 1068 -25.18 -24.38 1.35
CA LEU A 1068 -24.33 -24.08 0.19
C LEU A 1068 -25.16 -23.54 -0.97
N ILE A 1069 -26.32 -24.13 -1.19
CA ILE A 1069 -27.21 -23.79 -2.29
C ILE A 1069 -27.90 -22.44 -2.05
N ILE A 1070 -28.50 -22.28 -0.86
CA ILE A 1070 -29.16 -21.04 -0.43
C ILE A 1070 -28.20 -19.86 -0.53
N SER A 1071 -27.01 -19.98 0.08
CA SER A 1071 -26.01 -18.91 0.09
C SER A 1071 -25.51 -18.56 -1.32
N SER A 1072 -25.36 -19.53 -2.21
CA SER A 1072 -24.89 -19.28 -3.59
C SER A 1072 -25.90 -18.43 -4.38
N GLY A 1073 -27.19 -18.70 -4.24
CA GLY A 1073 -28.24 -17.89 -4.84
C GLY A 1073 -28.29 -16.48 -4.27
N GLY A 1074 -28.35 -16.36 -2.94
CA GLY A 1074 -28.45 -15.08 -2.25
C GLY A 1074 -27.26 -14.15 -2.52
N ASN A 1075 -26.04 -14.69 -2.58
CA ASN A 1075 -24.84 -13.93 -2.92
C ASN A 1075 -24.88 -13.40 -4.36
N SER A 1076 -25.31 -14.24 -5.31
CA SER A 1076 -25.44 -13.82 -6.72
C SER A 1076 -26.50 -12.73 -6.89
N GLY A 1077 -27.65 -12.90 -6.25
CA GLY A 1077 -28.73 -11.91 -6.27
C GLY A 1077 -28.34 -10.58 -5.61
N SER A 1078 -27.64 -10.62 -4.47
CA SER A 1078 -27.16 -9.41 -3.80
C SER A 1078 -26.18 -8.60 -4.67
N GLN A 1079 -25.29 -9.29 -5.39
CA GLN A 1079 -24.35 -8.66 -6.33
C GLN A 1079 -25.10 -8.00 -7.49
N ALA A 1080 -26.04 -8.71 -8.11
CA ALA A 1080 -26.85 -8.19 -9.20
C ALA A 1080 -27.72 -6.98 -8.77
N SER A 1081 -28.37 -7.07 -7.60
CA SER A 1081 -29.19 -5.99 -7.04
C SER A 1081 -28.39 -4.72 -6.81
N THR A 1082 -27.23 -4.82 -6.17
CA THR A 1082 -26.38 -3.66 -5.86
C THR A 1082 -25.95 -2.93 -7.14
N LEU A 1083 -25.56 -3.67 -8.18
CA LEU A 1083 -25.15 -3.09 -9.47
C LEU A 1083 -26.31 -2.38 -10.17
N VAL A 1084 -27.51 -2.98 -10.16
CA VAL A 1084 -28.68 -2.39 -10.82
C VAL A 1084 -29.25 -1.21 -10.05
N ILE A 1085 -29.33 -1.25 -8.71
CA ILE A 1085 -29.78 -0.14 -7.87
C ILE A 1085 -28.92 1.10 -8.16
N ARG A 1086 -27.59 0.94 -8.13
CA ARG A 1086 -26.66 2.03 -8.44
C ARG A 1086 -26.86 2.58 -9.85
N ALA A 1087 -26.99 1.70 -10.85
CA ALA A 1087 -27.20 2.12 -12.23
C ALA A 1087 -28.54 2.87 -12.44
N LEU A 1088 -29.58 2.50 -11.68
CA LEU A 1088 -30.87 3.20 -11.65
C LEU A 1088 -30.79 4.55 -10.92
N ALA A 1089 -30.03 4.65 -9.84
CA ALA A 1089 -29.82 5.88 -9.07
C ALA A 1089 -28.99 6.91 -9.85
N LEU A 1090 -27.95 6.46 -10.56
CA LEU A 1090 -27.13 7.30 -11.44
C LEU A 1090 -27.79 7.65 -12.78
N GLY A 1091 -28.96 7.08 -13.07
CA GLY A 1091 -29.66 7.30 -14.35
C GLY A 1091 -28.99 6.66 -15.58
N GLU A 1092 -27.95 5.83 -15.38
CA GLU A 1092 -27.28 5.04 -16.43
C GLU A 1092 -28.23 4.04 -17.08
N VAL A 1093 -29.21 3.56 -16.31
CA VAL A 1093 -30.23 2.59 -16.71
C VAL A 1093 -31.61 3.15 -16.38
N ARG A 1094 -32.56 3.05 -17.32
CA ARG A 1094 -33.95 3.48 -17.12
C ARG A 1094 -34.89 2.28 -17.12
N LEU A 1095 -36.13 2.47 -16.64
CA LEU A 1095 -37.17 1.43 -16.63
C LEU A 1095 -37.37 0.71 -17.98
N ARG A 1096 -37.20 1.42 -19.11
CA ARG A 1096 -37.28 0.86 -20.46
C ARG A 1096 -36.19 -0.16 -20.81
N ASP A 1097 -35.06 -0.12 -20.10
CA ASP A 1097 -33.89 -0.94 -20.38
C ASP A 1097 -33.94 -2.33 -19.70
N TRP A 1098 -35.02 -2.63 -18.96
CA TRP A 1098 -35.17 -3.87 -18.18
C TRP A 1098 -34.88 -5.15 -19.00
N TRP A 1099 -35.34 -5.21 -20.26
CA TRP A 1099 -35.11 -6.36 -21.14
C TRP A 1099 -33.63 -6.54 -21.51
N ARG A 1100 -32.91 -5.43 -21.70
CA ARG A 1100 -31.47 -5.44 -22.01
C ARG A 1100 -30.66 -5.92 -20.81
N VAL A 1101 -31.03 -5.48 -19.61
CA VAL A 1101 -30.41 -5.94 -18.35
C VAL A 1101 -30.69 -7.43 -18.15
N MET A 1102 -31.94 -7.87 -18.27
CA MET A 1102 -32.32 -9.27 -18.11
C MET A 1102 -31.49 -10.23 -18.99
N ARG A 1103 -31.30 -9.91 -20.27
CA ARG A 1103 -30.49 -10.73 -21.19
C ARG A 1103 -29.03 -10.84 -20.79
N ARG A 1104 -28.44 -9.73 -20.32
CA ARG A 1104 -27.05 -9.69 -19.84
C ARG A 1104 -26.89 -10.53 -18.58
N GLU A 1105 -27.82 -10.38 -17.64
CA GLU A 1105 -27.81 -11.08 -16.37
C GLU A 1105 -28.15 -12.57 -16.51
N LEU A 1106 -28.97 -12.96 -17.49
CA LEU A 1106 -29.19 -14.36 -17.84
C LEU A 1106 -27.88 -15.06 -18.25
N ALA A 1107 -27.09 -14.41 -19.11
CA ALA A 1107 -25.80 -14.94 -19.54
C ALA A 1107 -24.78 -15.01 -18.40
N ALA A 1108 -24.72 -13.96 -17.57
CA ALA A 1108 -23.85 -13.93 -16.39
C ALA A 1108 -24.23 -15.02 -15.37
N GLY A 1109 -25.51 -15.15 -15.04
CA GLY A 1109 -26.03 -16.15 -14.11
C GLY A 1109 -25.77 -17.58 -14.56
N LEU A 1110 -25.94 -17.89 -15.86
CA LEU A 1110 -25.63 -19.21 -16.42
C LEU A 1110 -24.12 -19.52 -16.32
N ALA A 1111 -23.26 -18.57 -16.68
CA ALA A 1111 -21.82 -18.75 -16.62
C ALA A 1111 -21.31 -18.96 -15.19
N LEU A 1112 -21.74 -18.10 -14.26
CA LEU A 1112 -21.39 -18.20 -12.84
C LEU A 1112 -21.96 -19.47 -12.21
N GLY A 1113 -23.21 -19.82 -12.52
CA GLY A 1113 -23.85 -21.05 -12.10
C GLY A 1113 -23.08 -22.29 -12.55
N ALA A 1114 -22.65 -22.34 -13.82
CA ALA A 1114 -21.86 -23.45 -14.36
C ALA A 1114 -20.49 -23.62 -13.66
N ILE A 1115 -19.82 -22.50 -13.35
CA ILE A 1115 -18.56 -22.51 -12.61
C ILE A 1115 -18.77 -23.11 -11.21
N LEU A 1116 -19.78 -22.64 -10.48
CA LEU A 1116 -20.08 -23.14 -9.13
C LEU A 1116 -20.57 -24.60 -9.15
N ALA A 1117 -21.36 -24.98 -10.15
CA ALA A 1117 -21.81 -26.35 -10.37
C ALA A 1117 -20.64 -27.31 -10.61
N ALA A 1118 -19.65 -26.92 -11.42
CA ALA A 1118 -18.45 -27.72 -11.66
C ALA A 1118 -17.64 -27.93 -10.37
N ILE A 1119 -17.51 -26.88 -9.55
CA ILE A 1119 -16.83 -26.95 -8.25
C ILE A 1119 -17.60 -27.86 -7.29
N GLY A 1120 -18.92 -27.70 -7.20
CA GLY A 1120 -19.79 -28.53 -6.36
C GLY A 1120 -19.74 -30.00 -6.74
N PHE A 1121 -19.85 -30.30 -8.04
CA PHE A 1121 -19.75 -31.66 -8.59
C PHE A 1121 -18.39 -32.29 -8.28
N MET A 1122 -17.30 -31.55 -8.50
CA MET A 1122 -15.95 -32.00 -8.21
C MET A 1122 -15.78 -32.30 -6.71
N ARG A 1123 -16.29 -31.41 -5.85
CA ARG A 1123 -16.22 -31.60 -4.39
C ARG A 1123 -16.94 -32.88 -3.96
N ILE A 1124 -18.14 -33.14 -4.47
CA ILE A 1124 -18.91 -34.35 -4.12
C ILE A 1124 -18.19 -35.60 -4.65
N SER A 1125 -17.69 -35.55 -5.89
CA SER A 1125 -16.97 -36.67 -6.52
C SER A 1125 -15.70 -37.04 -5.78
N ILE A 1126 -14.86 -36.05 -5.44
CA ILE A 1126 -13.64 -36.26 -4.67
C ILE A 1126 -13.99 -36.79 -3.29
N TRP A 1127 -14.92 -36.14 -2.58
CA TRP A 1127 -15.24 -36.53 -1.22
C TRP A 1127 -15.91 -37.91 -1.16
N SER A 1128 -16.70 -38.30 -2.15
CA SER A 1128 -17.26 -39.65 -2.24
C SER A 1128 -16.18 -40.73 -2.41
N ALA A 1129 -15.05 -40.41 -3.03
CA ALA A 1129 -13.92 -41.33 -3.11
C ALA A 1129 -13.27 -41.60 -1.74
N PHE A 1130 -13.48 -40.69 -0.78
CA PHE A 1130 -12.95 -40.76 0.58
C PHE A 1130 -14.03 -40.83 1.67
N SER A 1131 -15.30 -41.02 1.32
CA SER A 1131 -16.39 -40.96 2.29
C SER A 1131 -17.66 -41.60 1.72
N ASP A 1132 -18.27 -42.51 2.46
CA ASP A 1132 -19.55 -43.11 2.06
C ASP A 1132 -20.76 -42.24 2.49
N VAL A 1133 -20.48 -41.00 2.95
CA VAL A 1133 -21.49 -40.05 3.46
C VAL A 1133 -22.59 -39.76 2.43
N TYR A 1134 -22.29 -39.84 1.12
CA TYR A 1134 -23.29 -39.59 0.07
C TYR A 1134 -24.03 -40.84 -0.43
N GLY A 1135 -23.74 -42.01 0.16
CA GLY A 1135 -24.35 -43.28 -0.20
C GLY A 1135 -23.94 -43.83 -1.58
N GLN A 1136 -24.57 -44.93 -1.98
CA GLN A 1136 -24.27 -45.62 -3.24
C GLN A 1136 -24.60 -44.78 -4.49
N HIS A 1137 -25.56 -43.86 -4.38
CA HIS A 1137 -26.05 -43.00 -5.46
C HIS A 1137 -25.40 -41.61 -5.47
N TRP A 1138 -24.18 -41.46 -4.92
CA TRP A 1138 -23.48 -40.18 -4.81
C TRP A 1138 -23.37 -39.40 -6.14
N MET A 1139 -23.27 -40.11 -7.27
CA MET A 1139 -23.19 -39.48 -8.60
C MET A 1139 -24.48 -38.73 -8.95
N LEU A 1140 -25.64 -39.33 -8.63
CA LEU A 1140 -26.94 -38.69 -8.86
C LEU A 1140 -27.12 -37.49 -7.93
N VAL A 1141 -26.63 -37.57 -6.69
CA VAL A 1141 -26.58 -36.42 -5.76
C VAL A 1141 -25.68 -35.31 -6.31
N ALA A 1142 -24.50 -35.65 -6.86
CA ALA A 1142 -23.59 -34.68 -7.45
C ALA A 1142 -24.21 -33.93 -8.64
N ILE A 1143 -24.91 -34.66 -9.53
CA ILE A 1143 -25.65 -34.08 -10.66
C ILE A 1143 -26.79 -33.19 -10.16
N THR A 1144 -27.55 -33.65 -9.16
CA THR A 1144 -28.65 -32.89 -8.54
C THR A 1144 -28.16 -31.55 -8.03
N VAL A 1145 -27.09 -31.54 -7.23
CA VAL A 1145 -26.49 -30.31 -6.68
C VAL A 1145 -25.95 -29.41 -7.80
N ALA A 1146 -25.29 -29.98 -8.82
CA ALA A 1146 -24.78 -29.21 -9.95
C ALA A 1146 -25.89 -28.48 -10.72
N ILE A 1147 -26.97 -29.18 -11.08
CA ILE A 1147 -28.11 -28.60 -11.80
C ILE A 1147 -28.81 -27.55 -10.92
N ALA A 1148 -29.03 -27.86 -9.64
CA ALA A 1148 -29.65 -26.92 -8.70
C ALA A 1148 -28.83 -25.64 -8.54
N LEU A 1149 -27.49 -25.73 -8.44
CA LEU A 1149 -26.63 -24.55 -8.37
C LEU A 1149 -26.74 -23.67 -9.60
N VAL A 1150 -26.79 -24.25 -10.81
CA VAL A 1150 -27.03 -23.45 -12.04
C VAL A 1150 -28.37 -22.74 -11.95
N GLY A 1151 -29.44 -23.45 -11.59
CA GLY A 1151 -30.79 -22.89 -11.51
C GLY A 1151 -30.91 -21.77 -10.48
N ILE A 1152 -30.30 -21.95 -9.30
CA ILE A 1152 -30.46 -21.04 -8.16
C ILE A 1152 -29.58 -19.81 -8.29
N VAL A 1153 -28.36 -19.95 -8.82
CA VAL A 1153 -27.51 -18.81 -9.15
C VAL A 1153 -28.15 -17.98 -10.27
N LEU A 1154 -28.70 -18.64 -11.30
CA LEU A 1154 -29.43 -17.97 -12.37
C LEU A 1154 -30.64 -17.21 -11.82
N TRP A 1155 -31.47 -17.89 -11.03
CA TRP A 1155 -32.65 -17.29 -10.41
C TRP A 1155 -32.29 -16.12 -9.49
N GLY A 1156 -31.31 -16.29 -8.61
CA GLY A 1156 -30.83 -15.23 -7.73
C GLY A 1156 -30.38 -14.00 -8.51
N THR A 1157 -29.59 -14.19 -9.56
CA THR A 1157 -29.11 -13.10 -10.43
C THR A 1157 -30.27 -12.37 -11.13
N LEU A 1158 -31.27 -13.12 -11.62
CA LEU A 1158 -32.46 -12.53 -12.25
C LEU A 1158 -33.34 -11.78 -11.24
N VAL A 1159 -33.61 -12.36 -10.08
CA VAL A 1159 -34.37 -11.70 -9.01
C VAL A 1159 -33.67 -10.42 -8.57
N GLY A 1160 -32.37 -10.50 -8.26
CA GLY A 1160 -31.58 -9.34 -7.83
C GLY A 1160 -31.56 -8.22 -8.87
N SER A 1161 -31.44 -8.56 -10.16
CA SER A 1161 -31.42 -7.54 -11.22
C SER A 1161 -32.78 -6.99 -11.61
N LEU A 1162 -33.88 -7.74 -11.44
CA LEU A 1162 -35.22 -7.32 -11.89
C LEU A 1162 -36.08 -6.70 -10.78
N LEU A 1163 -35.85 -7.07 -9.52
CA LEU A 1163 -36.62 -6.56 -8.39
C LEU A 1163 -36.54 -5.03 -8.24
N PRO A 1164 -35.38 -4.36 -8.42
CA PRO A 1164 -35.31 -2.89 -8.39
C PRO A 1164 -36.18 -2.22 -9.46
N PHE A 1165 -36.29 -2.81 -10.66
CA PHE A 1165 -37.18 -2.32 -11.72
C PHE A 1165 -38.65 -2.48 -11.35
N LEU A 1166 -39.00 -3.61 -10.74
CA LEU A 1166 -40.37 -3.88 -10.28
C LEU A 1166 -40.79 -2.87 -9.22
N LEU A 1167 -39.95 -2.63 -8.20
CA LEU A 1167 -40.20 -1.63 -7.16
C LEU A 1167 -40.37 -0.24 -7.78
N ARG A 1168 -39.47 0.16 -8.68
CA ARG A 1168 -39.56 1.47 -9.34
C ARG A 1168 -40.84 1.62 -10.18
N ARG A 1169 -41.30 0.55 -10.82
CA ARG A 1169 -42.55 0.55 -11.59
C ARG A 1169 -43.79 0.67 -10.70
N LEU A 1170 -43.71 0.15 -9.47
CA LEU A 1170 -44.76 0.24 -8.45
C LEU A 1170 -44.71 1.58 -7.67
N GLY A 1171 -43.75 2.45 -7.96
CA GLY A 1171 -43.58 3.74 -7.28
C GLY A 1171 -42.80 3.67 -5.96
N PHE A 1172 -42.19 2.53 -5.64
CA PHE A 1172 -41.31 2.39 -4.48
C PHE A 1172 -39.86 2.74 -4.82
N ASP A 1173 -39.10 3.15 -3.79
CA ASP A 1173 -37.66 3.38 -3.89
C ASP A 1173 -36.93 2.07 -4.28
N PRO A 1174 -36.18 2.03 -5.41
CA PRO A 1174 -35.39 0.86 -5.80
C PRO A 1174 -34.39 0.42 -4.74
N ALA A 1175 -33.86 1.33 -3.91
CA ALA A 1175 -32.92 1.01 -2.84
C ALA A 1175 -33.56 0.15 -1.72
N ALA A 1176 -34.90 0.09 -1.66
CA ALA A 1176 -35.62 -0.83 -0.79
C ALA A 1176 -35.46 -2.31 -1.20
N SER A 1177 -34.98 -2.61 -2.42
CA SER A 1177 -34.52 -3.94 -2.86
C SER A 1177 -33.17 -4.30 -2.23
N SER A 1178 -33.08 -4.16 -0.90
CA SER A 1178 -31.86 -4.37 -0.14
C SER A 1178 -31.27 -5.76 -0.39
N ALA A 1179 -29.95 -5.86 -0.29
CA ALA A 1179 -29.26 -7.15 -0.49
C ALA A 1179 -29.82 -8.27 0.42
N PRO A 1180 -30.10 -8.03 1.73
CA PRO A 1180 -30.73 -9.02 2.60
C PRO A 1180 -32.13 -9.46 2.16
N PHE A 1181 -32.95 -8.53 1.63
CA PHE A 1181 -34.29 -8.87 1.15
C PHE A 1181 -34.25 -9.79 -0.08
N VAL A 1182 -33.34 -9.49 -1.02
CA VAL A 1182 -33.10 -10.36 -2.18
C VAL A 1182 -32.61 -11.73 -1.72
N ALA A 1183 -31.68 -11.78 -0.76
CA ALA A 1183 -31.20 -13.04 -0.20
C ALA A 1183 -32.36 -13.87 0.39
N THR A 1184 -33.19 -13.27 1.25
CA THR A 1184 -34.34 -13.95 1.87
C THR A 1184 -35.30 -14.56 0.84
N LEU A 1185 -35.62 -13.81 -0.23
CA LEU A 1185 -36.48 -14.29 -1.31
C LEU A 1185 -35.85 -15.46 -2.08
N VAL A 1186 -34.54 -15.36 -2.35
CA VAL A 1186 -33.77 -16.40 -3.04
C VAL A 1186 -33.56 -17.63 -2.14
N ASP A 1187 -33.55 -17.48 -0.82
CA ASP A 1187 -33.43 -18.59 0.11
C ASP A 1187 -34.69 -19.48 0.04
N VAL A 1188 -35.87 -18.86 0.12
CA VAL A 1188 -37.17 -19.56 0.02
C VAL A 1188 -37.31 -20.22 -1.35
N THR A 1189 -37.13 -19.45 -2.42
CA THR A 1189 -37.29 -19.96 -3.79
C THR A 1189 -36.18 -20.94 -4.19
N GLY A 1190 -34.98 -20.76 -3.64
CA GLY A 1190 -33.83 -21.64 -3.85
C GLY A 1190 -34.05 -23.04 -3.27
N LEU A 1191 -34.66 -23.13 -2.09
CA LEU A 1191 -35.09 -24.42 -1.53
C LEU A 1191 -36.09 -25.14 -2.44
N LEU A 1192 -37.10 -24.41 -2.93
CA LEU A 1192 -38.09 -24.96 -3.86
C LEU A 1192 -37.43 -25.49 -5.13
N ILE A 1193 -36.52 -24.72 -5.73
CA ILE A 1193 -35.77 -25.14 -6.93
C ILE A 1193 -34.92 -26.37 -6.62
N TYR A 1194 -34.17 -26.38 -5.52
CA TYR A 1194 -33.29 -27.47 -5.16
C TYR A 1194 -34.03 -28.79 -4.96
N PHE A 1195 -35.06 -28.79 -4.12
CA PHE A 1195 -35.82 -30.00 -3.84
C PHE A 1195 -36.66 -30.46 -5.03
N SER A 1196 -37.14 -29.53 -5.87
CA SER A 1196 -37.80 -29.91 -7.14
C SER A 1196 -36.83 -30.58 -8.10
N VAL A 1197 -35.61 -30.05 -8.26
CA VAL A 1197 -34.56 -30.68 -9.07
C VAL A 1197 -34.18 -32.04 -8.49
N ALA A 1198 -34.06 -32.15 -7.16
CA ALA A 1198 -33.79 -33.42 -6.51
C ALA A 1198 -34.88 -34.45 -6.77
N LEU A 1199 -36.15 -34.05 -6.65
CA LEU A 1199 -37.28 -34.93 -6.93
C LEU A 1199 -37.26 -35.43 -8.38
N ILE A 1200 -36.93 -34.58 -9.35
CA ILE A 1200 -36.85 -34.97 -10.77
C ILE A 1200 -35.66 -35.92 -11.02
N VAL A 1201 -34.48 -35.60 -10.50
CA VAL A 1201 -33.23 -36.33 -10.81
C VAL A 1201 -33.14 -37.65 -10.03
N LEU A 1202 -33.67 -37.69 -8.80
CA LEU A 1202 -33.58 -38.84 -7.91
C LEU A 1202 -34.83 -39.73 -7.90
N HIS A 1203 -35.85 -39.39 -8.69
CA HIS A 1203 -37.08 -40.17 -8.79
C HIS A 1203 -36.81 -41.65 -9.10
N GLY A 1204 -37.37 -42.55 -8.30
CA GLY A 1204 -37.24 -44.00 -8.49
C GLY A 1204 -35.88 -44.57 -8.08
N THR A 1205 -35.02 -43.78 -7.43
CA THR A 1205 -33.74 -44.22 -6.86
C THR A 1205 -33.68 -43.94 -5.35
N LEU A 1206 -33.36 -42.70 -4.98
CA LEU A 1206 -33.33 -42.21 -3.59
C LEU A 1206 -34.66 -41.57 -3.14
N LEU A 1207 -35.50 -41.12 -4.09
CA LEU A 1207 -36.78 -40.43 -3.83
C LEU A 1207 -37.99 -41.15 -4.43
#